data_AF-A0A1W2TTW9-F1
#
_entry.id   AF-A0A1W2TTW9-F1
#
_cell.length_a   1.000
_cell.length_b   1.000
_cell.length_c   1.000
_cell.angle_alpha   90.00
_cell.angle_beta   90.00
_cell.angle_gamma   90.00
#
_symmetry.space_group_name_H-M   'P 1'
#
loop_
_entity.id
_entity.type
_entity.pdbx_description
1 polymer ?
#
loop_
_entity_poly.entity_id
_entity_poly.type
_entity_poly.pdbx_seq_one_letter_code
_entity_poly.pdbx_strand_id
1 'polypeptide(L)'
;MITGRGGSSSSRGRIRPPRRQAIQSGGKNEFEQCWDKLREAQRNIHNQNAGDLSFEQLYRYSYKIVLMRSGNLLYDRVKEFEEDWFAEKVMPQILALITKNLVSITLDGTPGTSVVERRALGEKFLKGVRTSWEDHSRAMNMVADILMYMDRGVGHDHLRPSIYTVTIGLFRDHILRRNLEAIGSSHAVFDILNATVIDQIDMEREGDVIDKALLRSCTSMLEGLFETDAEIEHERLYLTTFEPHFIRTSHDFYRAECEKLLREADAGAWLRQTQRRLAEETMRCQTTISPSSERAIVSVIDEELITKHLDEFLQLEGSGIRAMIDNDRIEDLRILYSLVSRVDDKVPSLRNALANRVEDLGNEIEQNLNNTDFSIAQGPPATDDNTGDGEKSKPKTLNAAGQLTAAAIKWVDDVLRLKDRFDRLWVECFDRKAIIETALTRSFSGFINRFDRAAEFVSLFIDENLKRGLKGKTEAEVDGVLDKAITLLKHLNEKDKFESYYQKHLARRLLHGKSESQDIEQEMISRMKRELGNNFTQKFEGMFRDMNTSRETTEQYRKYIRDLGEPDDKRIDLNISVLAGNNWPKEIMGRSSGLSVESKLKATYPPEIQSLQNSFFEFYTKNRNGRVLTWVGSAGTADLKCTIPKIPGKTAGPLSRDRRYEINVSTHGMIVLMLFNNTKDDEWLSFEDIQATTNIPQPDLVNVLTSLSVIKQYRILVKDPQTKSAARAGDRFTFNREFVSKTIKIKIPSVNAASRVENDEERKETDEKNLETRKHVADSVIVRIMKQRKELSHTQLVNEVIQVLSGRFKPEMSLIKGQIESLISREYLERDELPDGSPADTYKYVA
;
A
#
# COMPACT_ATOMS: atom_id res chain seq x y z
N MET A 1 11.32 -0.57 99.67
CA MET A 1 12.56 0.25 99.56
C MET A 1 12.39 1.23 98.40
N ILE A 2 12.42 2.54 98.70
CA ILE A 2 13.06 3.67 97.97
C ILE A 2 12.62 3.88 96.49
N THR A 3 11.75 4.82 96.09
CA THR A 3 11.76 6.32 96.08
C THR A 3 12.63 7.03 95.02
N GLY A 4 12.01 7.98 94.30
CA GLY A 4 12.60 9.00 93.39
C GLY A 4 11.85 9.06 92.04
N ARG A 5 11.47 10.19 91.43
CA ARG A 5 11.78 11.61 91.63
C ARG A 5 10.90 12.47 90.69
N GLY A 6 10.55 13.69 91.13
CA GLY A 6 10.11 14.83 90.28
C GLY A 6 8.59 14.95 90.06
N GLY A 7 7.93 16.10 90.21
CA GLY A 7 8.32 17.50 90.41
C GLY A 7 7.05 18.37 90.31
N SER A 8 7.06 19.53 90.96
CA SER A 8 5.89 20.32 91.39
C SER A 8 5.33 21.32 90.36
N SER A 9 4.03 21.63 90.53
CA SER A 9 3.38 22.96 90.55
C SER A 9 3.43 23.92 89.34
N SER A 10 2.24 24.38 88.90
CA SER A 10 1.91 25.82 88.64
C SER A 10 0.42 25.92 88.21
N SER A 11 -0.50 26.32 89.09
CA SER A 11 -1.04 27.69 89.27
C SER A 11 -1.68 28.32 88.01
N ARG A 12 -3.02 28.24 87.89
CA ARG A 12 -3.83 29.09 87.00
C ARG A 12 -3.96 30.49 87.62
N GLY A 13 -3.32 31.48 87.01
CA GLY A 13 -3.48 32.89 87.39
C GLY A 13 -4.89 33.43 87.07
N ARG A 14 -5.60 33.92 88.10
CA ARG A 14 -6.84 34.70 87.97
C ARG A 14 -6.50 36.18 87.79
N ILE A 15 -6.89 36.78 86.67
CA ILE A 15 -6.82 38.23 86.42
C ILE A 15 -8.14 38.87 86.87
N ARG A 16 -8.07 39.99 87.63
CA ARG A 16 -9.23 40.78 88.09
C ARG A 16 -9.87 41.59 86.95
N PRO A 17 -11.19 41.82 86.95
CA PRO A 17 -11.86 42.57 85.89
C PRO A 17 -11.57 44.09 85.99
N PRO A 18 -11.32 44.81 84.88
CA PRO A 18 -11.26 46.27 84.89
C PRO A 18 -12.65 46.89 84.89
N ARG A 19 -12.76 48.06 85.53
CA ARG A 19 -13.96 48.93 85.63
C ARG A 19 -14.49 49.28 84.23
N ARG A 20 -15.75 48.93 83.93
CA ARG A 20 -16.52 49.48 82.80
C ARG A 20 -16.70 51.00 82.99
N GLN A 21 -16.01 51.81 82.19
CA GLN A 21 -16.55 53.10 81.78
C GLN A 21 -17.49 52.86 80.60
N ALA A 22 -18.69 53.41 80.68
CA ALA A 22 -19.71 53.28 79.65
C ALA A 22 -19.26 53.97 78.36
N ILE A 23 -19.05 53.19 77.28
CA ILE A 23 -18.95 53.73 75.93
C ILE A 23 -20.38 54.01 75.46
N GLN A 24 -20.79 55.27 75.55
CA GLN A 24 -21.99 55.81 74.92
C GLN A 24 -21.66 56.26 73.47
N SER A 25 -22.48 55.85 72.51
CA SER A 25 -22.81 56.51 71.23
C SER A 25 -21.71 57.18 70.36
N GLY A 26 -20.44 56.79 70.44
CA GLY A 26 -19.35 57.30 69.58
C GLY A 26 -19.02 56.45 68.34
N GLY A 27 -19.59 55.25 68.21
CA GLY A 27 -19.16 54.25 67.21
C GLY A 27 -19.48 54.57 65.74
N LYS A 28 -20.52 55.38 65.45
CA LYS A 28 -20.87 55.74 64.06
C LYS A 28 -19.96 56.83 63.48
N ASN A 29 -19.66 57.88 64.25
CA ASN A 29 -18.75 58.95 63.81
C ASN A 29 -17.32 58.45 63.57
N GLU A 30 -16.85 57.49 64.37
CA GLU A 30 -15.52 56.90 64.16
C GLU A 30 -15.45 56.00 62.92
N PHE A 31 -16.54 55.31 62.57
CA PHE A 31 -16.62 54.56 61.31
C PHE A 31 -16.58 55.52 60.11
N GLU A 32 -17.40 56.57 60.11
CA GLU A 32 -17.46 57.54 59.00
C GLU A 32 -16.12 58.26 58.80
N GLN A 33 -15.44 58.67 59.88
CA GLN A 33 -14.11 59.29 59.77
C GLN A 33 -13.02 58.36 59.21
N CYS A 34 -13.09 57.05 59.53
CA CYS A 34 -12.16 56.07 58.98
C CYS A 34 -12.53 55.71 57.54
N TRP A 35 -13.83 55.64 57.20
CA TRP A 35 -14.33 55.42 55.85
C TRP A 35 -14.01 56.57 54.92
N ASP A 36 -14.19 57.83 55.32
CA ASP A 36 -13.89 58.99 54.48
C ASP A 36 -12.42 59.02 54.04
N LYS A 37 -11.51 58.63 54.94
CA LYS A 37 -10.08 58.50 54.64
C LYS A 37 -9.78 57.32 53.70
N LEU A 38 -10.48 56.21 53.84
CA LEU A 38 -10.37 55.07 52.93
C LEU A 38 -10.96 55.40 51.55
N ARG A 39 -12.08 56.12 51.49
CA ARG A 39 -12.74 56.60 50.26
C ARG A 39 -11.86 57.59 49.50
N GLU A 40 -11.24 58.54 50.20
CA GLU A 40 -10.28 59.47 49.61
C GLU A 40 -9.04 58.73 49.08
N ALA A 41 -8.54 57.74 49.83
CA ALA A 41 -7.46 56.88 49.38
C ALA A 41 -7.84 56.06 48.14
N GLN A 42 -9.02 55.44 48.10
CA GLN A 42 -9.54 54.71 46.93
C GLN A 42 -9.64 55.63 45.71
N ARG A 43 -10.16 56.85 45.89
CA ARG A 43 -10.20 57.85 44.82
C ARG A 43 -8.80 58.24 44.33
N ASN A 44 -7.81 58.36 45.21
CA ASN A 44 -6.43 58.67 44.83
C ASN A 44 -5.75 57.50 44.13
N ILE A 45 -6.03 56.26 44.54
CA ILE A 45 -5.56 55.03 43.88
C ILE A 45 -6.09 54.95 42.44
N HIS A 46 -7.40 55.17 42.25
CA HIS A 46 -8.02 55.17 40.91
C HIS A 46 -7.55 56.34 40.03
N ASN A 47 -7.17 57.48 40.61
CA ASN A 47 -6.54 58.59 39.87
C ASN A 47 -5.02 58.41 39.65
N GLN A 48 -4.48 57.22 39.92
CA GLN A 48 -3.04 56.89 39.80
C GLN A 48 -2.10 57.75 40.68
N ASN A 49 -2.62 58.40 41.72
CA ASN A 49 -1.88 59.26 42.66
C ASN A 49 -1.61 58.53 43.99
N ALA A 50 -1.08 57.31 43.91
CA ALA A 50 -0.89 56.46 45.08
C ALA A 50 0.45 56.65 45.81
N GLY A 51 1.38 57.42 45.23
CA GLY A 51 2.72 57.64 45.80
C GLY A 51 2.74 58.38 47.13
N ASP A 52 1.70 59.17 47.41
CA ASP A 52 1.59 59.98 48.63
C ASP A 52 0.80 59.27 49.75
N LEU A 53 0.34 58.03 49.52
CA LEU A 53 -0.47 57.27 50.46
C LEU A 53 0.40 56.38 51.36
N SER A 54 0.16 56.43 52.67
CA SER A 54 0.74 55.46 53.62
C SER A 54 -0.14 54.22 53.72
N PHE A 55 0.23 53.15 53.01
CA PHE A 55 -0.48 51.86 53.02
C PHE A 55 -0.61 51.27 54.44
N GLU A 56 0.39 51.45 55.29
CA GLU A 56 0.35 51.00 56.69
C GLU A 56 -0.74 51.75 57.48
N GLN A 57 -0.89 53.06 57.25
CA GLN A 57 -1.89 53.86 57.92
C GLN A 57 -3.30 53.53 57.43
N LEU A 58 -3.47 53.29 56.12
CA LEU A 58 -4.74 52.85 55.53
C LEU A 58 -5.15 51.46 56.01
N TYR A 59 -4.19 50.53 56.10
CA TYR A 59 -4.40 49.21 56.69
C TYR A 59 -4.80 49.30 58.18
N ARG A 60 -4.22 50.23 58.95
CA ARG A 60 -4.64 50.46 60.35
C ARG A 60 -6.07 51.00 60.44
N TYR A 61 -6.52 51.81 59.47
CA TYR A 61 -7.91 52.28 59.41
C TYR A 61 -8.89 51.16 59.08
N SER A 62 -8.57 50.31 58.09
CA SER A 62 -9.39 49.12 57.77
C SER A 62 -9.43 48.15 58.96
N TYR A 63 -8.28 47.89 59.60
CA TYR A 63 -8.18 47.09 60.82
C TYR A 63 -9.04 47.62 61.98
N LYS A 64 -9.04 48.93 62.21
CA LYS A 64 -9.88 49.58 63.24
C LYS A 64 -11.38 49.37 62.96
N ILE A 65 -11.80 49.51 61.70
CA ILE A 65 -13.20 49.30 61.30
C ILE A 65 -13.65 47.85 61.49
N VAL A 66 -12.80 46.88 61.14
CA VAL A 66 -13.09 45.45 61.32
C VAL A 66 -13.19 45.08 62.81
N LEU A 67 -12.33 45.65 63.66
CA LEU A 67 -12.41 45.50 65.13
C LEU A 67 -13.72 46.06 65.71
N MET A 68 -14.33 47.06 65.08
CA MET A 68 -15.61 47.63 65.47
C MET A 68 -16.83 46.78 65.02
N ARG A 69 -16.61 45.53 64.57
CA ARG A 69 -17.64 44.62 64.04
C ARG A 69 -18.44 45.17 62.85
N SER A 70 -17.90 46.17 62.15
CA SER A 70 -18.54 46.84 61.01
C SER A 70 -17.93 46.42 59.67
N GLY A 71 -17.35 45.22 59.59
CA GLY A 71 -16.70 44.70 58.38
C GLY A 71 -17.65 44.50 57.19
N ASN A 72 -18.88 44.03 57.44
CA ASN A 72 -19.89 43.84 56.37
C ASN A 72 -20.33 45.19 55.76
N LEU A 73 -20.45 46.22 56.61
CA LEU A 73 -20.78 47.57 56.14
C LEU A 73 -19.62 48.16 55.32
N LEU A 74 -18.37 47.90 55.71
CA LEU A 74 -17.20 48.31 54.92
C LEU A 74 -17.22 47.63 53.54
N TYR A 75 -17.48 46.33 53.48
CA TYR A 75 -17.58 45.57 52.24
C TYR A 75 -18.64 46.16 51.28
N ASP A 76 -19.85 46.40 51.78
CA ASP A 76 -20.94 46.95 50.97
C ASP A 76 -20.63 48.39 50.51
N ARG A 77 -19.95 49.21 51.34
CA ARG A 77 -19.54 50.57 50.98
C ARG A 77 -18.44 50.63 49.93
N VAL A 78 -17.49 49.68 49.96
CA VAL A 78 -16.47 49.55 48.91
C VAL A 78 -17.12 49.18 47.58
N LYS A 79 -18.11 48.27 47.61
CA LYS A 79 -18.91 47.92 46.43
C LYS A 79 -19.63 49.14 45.85
N GLU A 80 -20.37 49.89 46.68
CA GLU A 80 -21.07 51.11 46.26
C GLU A 80 -20.11 52.14 45.62
N PHE A 81 -18.93 52.33 46.21
CA PHE A 81 -17.92 53.26 45.68
C PHE A 81 -17.43 52.88 44.28
N GLU A 82 -17.17 51.59 44.04
CA GLU A 82 -16.74 51.11 42.73
C GLU A 82 -17.85 51.23 41.67
N GLU A 83 -19.10 50.97 42.05
CA GLU A 83 -20.27 51.16 41.16
C GLU A 83 -20.44 52.63 40.74
N ASP A 84 -20.33 53.56 41.70
CA ASP A 84 -20.36 55.00 41.45
C ASP A 84 -19.20 55.44 40.55
N TRP A 85 -17.99 54.92 40.80
CA TRP A 85 -16.80 55.24 40.00
C TRP A 85 -16.94 54.80 38.55
N PHE A 86 -17.45 53.59 38.32
CA PHE A 86 -17.73 53.10 36.97
C PHE A 86 -18.77 53.95 36.24
N ALA A 87 -19.83 54.36 36.92
CA ALA A 87 -20.88 55.19 36.35
C ALA A 87 -20.39 56.60 35.99
N GLU A 88 -19.62 57.25 36.86
CA GLU A 88 -19.21 58.65 36.71
C GLU A 88 -17.97 58.86 35.82
N LYS A 89 -17.00 57.94 35.85
CA LYS A 89 -15.67 58.16 35.26
C LYS A 89 -15.33 57.23 34.12
N VAL A 90 -15.61 55.93 34.26
CA VAL A 90 -15.15 54.92 33.30
C VAL A 90 -16.12 54.78 32.13
N MET A 91 -17.42 54.64 32.41
CA MET A 91 -18.43 54.43 31.37
C MET A 91 -18.55 55.57 30.36
N PRO A 92 -18.54 56.86 30.73
CA PRO A 92 -18.60 57.94 29.75
C PRO A 92 -17.43 57.92 28.75
N GLN A 93 -16.24 57.48 29.18
CA GLN A 93 -15.07 57.38 28.32
C GLN A 93 -15.20 56.23 27.32
N ILE A 94 -15.70 55.07 27.76
CA ILE A 94 -15.95 53.91 26.89
C ILE A 94 -17.07 54.21 25.90
N LEU A 95 -18.16 54.84 26.34
CA LEU A 95 -19.28 55.24 25.46
C LEU A 95 -18.84 56.24 24.38
N ALA A 96 -17.92 57.15 24.67
CA ALA A 96 -17.37 58.08 23.69
C ALA A 96 -16.55 57.38 22.58
N LEU A 97 -16.03 56.18 22.87
CA LEU A 97 -15.29 55.36 21.91
C LEU A 97 -16.20 54.47 21.05
N ILE A 98 -17.43 54.18 21.51
CA ILE A 98 -18.44 53.42 20.77
C ILE A 98 -19.16 54.37 19.80
N THR A 99 -18.62 54.47 18.58
CA THR A 99 -19.24 55.26 17.52
C THR A 99 -20.30 54.44 16.76
N LYS A 100 -21.31 55.11 16.18
CA LYS A 100 -22.32 54.43 15.33
C LYS A 100 -21.69 53.66 14.17
N ASN A 101 -20.57 54.17 13.63
CA ASN A 101 -19.80 53.51 12.59
C ASN A 101 -19.16 52.21 13.09
N LEU A 102 -18.64 52.17 14.32
CA LEU A 102 -18.08 50.94 14.89
C LEU A 102 -19.15 49.86 15.00
N VAL A 103 -20.34 50.22 15.49
CA VAL A 103 -21.48 49.31 15.64
C VAL A 103 -21.96 48.78 14.28
N SER A 104 -22.10 49.64 13.27
CA SER A 104 -22.53 49.23 11.92
C SER A 104 -21.49 48.38 11.17
N ILE A 105 -20.20 48.56 11.50
CA ILE A 105 -19.11 47.79 10.91
C ILE A 105 -19.06 46.38 11.54
N THR A 106 -19.19 46.29 12.86
CA THR A 106 -18.94 45.03 13.59
C THR A 106 -20.18 44.17 13.74
N LEU A 107 -21.39 44.75 13.79
CA LEU A 107 -22.64 44.00 13.97
C LEU A 107 -23.51 43.94 12.71
N ASP A 108 -23.54 44.98 11.90
CA ASP A 108 -24.41 45.04 10.69
C ASP A 108 -23.68 44.63 9.39
N GLY A 109 -22.38 44.35 9.44
CA GLY A 109 -21.59 43.81 8.32
C GLY A 109 -21.61 44.66 7.05
N THR A 110 -21.78 45.98 7.18
CA THR A 110 -22.00 46.86 6.01
C THR A 110 -20.78 46.93 5.08
N PRO A 111 -20.89 46.53 3.80
CA PRO A 111 -19.78 46.62 2.85
C PRO A 111 -19.63 48.08 2.37
N GLY A 112 -18.49 48.70 2.67
CA GLY A 112 -18.20 50.06 2.19
C GLY A 112 -17.17 50.86 2.98
N THR A 113 -16.74 50.38 4.16
CA THR A 113 -15.65 51.01 4.92
C THR A 113 -14.31 50.39 4.59
N SER A 114 -13.25 51.21 4.53
CA SER A 114 -11.92 50.71 4.20
C SER A 114 -11.36 49.88 5.36
N VAL A 115 -10.60 48.82 5.05
CA VAL A 115 -9.95 47.94 6.04
C VAL A 115 -9.12 48.75 7.06
N VAL A 116 -8.48 49.82 6.60
CA VAL A 116 -7.66 50.71 7.44
C VAL A 116 -8.52 51.47 8.46
N GLU A 117 -9.69 51.97 8.06
CA GLU A 117 -10.61 52.65 8.96
C GLU A 117 -11.23 51.69 9.97
N ARG A 118 -11.63 50.48 9.54
CA ARG A 118 -12.13 49.42 10.43
C ARG A 118 -11.10 49.08 11.50
N ARG A 119 -9.84 48.86 11.10
CA ARG A 119 -8.73 48.58 12.02
C ARG A 119 -8.52 49.69 13.03
N ALA A 120 -8.41 50.93 12.56
CA ALA A 120 -8.13 52.08 13.42
C ALA A 120 -9.23 52.33 14.45
N LEU A 121 -10.50 52.17 14.05
CA LEU A 121 -11.65 52.30 14.95
C LEU A 121 -11.69 51.17 15.98
N GLY A 122 -11.49 49.92 15.54
CA GLY A 122 -11.42 48.76 16.42
C GLY A 122 -10.27 48.86 17.42
N GLU A 123 -9.05 49.17 16.97
CA GLU A 123 -7.89 49.32 17.86
C GLU A 123 -8.08 50.42 18.90
N LYS A 124 -8.67 51.56 18.50
CA LYS A 124 -8.92 52.67 19.42
C LYS A 124 -9.90 52.27 20.52
N PHE A 125 -10.96 51.54 20.17
CA PHE A 125 -11.92 51.00 21.12
C PHE A 125 -11.27 49.95 22.06
N LEU A 126 -10.58 48.96 21.49
CA LEU A 126 -9.90 47.91 22.25
C LEU A 126 -8.83 48.47 23.19
N LYS A 127 -8.05 49.48 22.77
CA LYS A 127 -7.07 50.16 23.64
C LYS A 127 -7.75 50.85 24.81
N GLY A 128 -8.91 51.48 24.58
CA GLY A 128 -9.70 52.10 25.63
C GLY A 128 -10.20 51.10 26.68
N VAL A 129 -10.74 49.96 26.24
CA VAL A 129 -11.20 48.88 27.13
C VAL A 129 -10.02 48.27 27.89
N ARG A 130 -8.91 47.97 27.20
CA ARG A 130 -7.69 47.43 27.81
C ARG A 130 -7.16 48.35 28.91
N THR A 131 -6.96 49.64 28.62
CA THR A 131 -6.43 50.58 29.60
C THR A 131 -7.36 50.70 30.81
N SER A 132 -8.68 50.76 30.59
CA SER A 132 -9.65 50.76 31.68
C SER A 132 -9.57 49.51 32.56
N TRP A 133 -9.35 48.34 31.96
CA TRP A 133 -9.21 47.08 32.70
C TRP A 133 -7.89 47.00 33.48
N GLU A 134 -6.77 47.38 32.85
CA GLU A 134 -5.45 47.38 33.49
C GLU A 134 -5.39 48.36 34.67
N ASP A 135 -5.99 49.54 34.51
CA ASP A 135 -6.11 50.54 35.58
C ASP A 135 -6.99 50.03 36.73
N HIS A 136 -8.14 49.43 36.41
CA HIS A 136 -9.03 48.83 37.42
C HIS A 136 -8.34 47.68 38.17
N SER A 137 -7.71 46.75 37.45
CA SER A 137 -7.02 45.61 38.05
C SER A 137 -5.86 46.06 38.94
N ARG A 138 -5.09 47.08 38.53
CA ARG A 138 -4.01 47.66 39.35
C ARG A 138 -4.57 48.31 40.61
N ALA A 139 -5.63 49.12 40.48
CA ALA A 139 -6.30 49.75 41.60
C ALA A 139 -6.84 48.70 42.59
N MET A 140 -7.47 47.64 42.08
CA MET A 140 -8.06 46.60 42.92
C MET A 140 -7.03 45.76 43.67
N ASN A 141 -5.86 45.48 43.09
CA ASN A 141 -4.77 44.84 43.82
C ASN A 141 -4.34 45.68 45.03
N MET A 142 -4.20 47.00 44.85
CA MET A 142 -3.83 47.91 45.93
C MET A 142 -4.94 48.06 46.99
N VAL A 143 -6.20 48.05 46.57
CA VAL A 143 -7.36 48.07 47.48
C VAL A 143 -7.45 46.76 48.27
N ALA A 144 -7.20 45.61 47.64
CA ALA A 144 -7.14 44.32 48.31
C ALA A 144 -6.03 44.27 49.37
N ASP A 145 -4.85 44.82 49.08
CA ASP A 145 -3.75 44.92 50.05
C ASP A 145 -4.13 45.77 51.29
N ILE A 146 -4.82 46.90 51.07
CA ILE A 146 -5.32 47.78 52.15
C ILE A 146 -6.40 47.07 52.99
N LEU A 147 -7.23 46.24 52.36
CA LEU A 147 -8.35 45.54 52.96
C LEU A 147 -8.03 44.09 53.37
N MET A 148 -6.77 43.65 53.28
CA MET A 148 -6.35 42.26 53.55
C MET A 148 -6.86 41.71 54.89
N TYR A 149 -6.95 42.55 55.93
CA TYR A 149 -7.47 42.13 57.24
C TYR A 149 -8.99 41.92 57.25
N MET A 150 -9.73 42.68 56.46
CA MET A 150 -11.18 42.49 56.29
C MET A 150 -11.46 41.14 55.64
N ASP A 151 -10.76 40.80 54.55
CA ASP A 151 -10.93 39.51 53.88
C ASP A 151 -10.60 38.34 54.81
N ARG A 152 -9.55 38.46 55.65
CA ARG A 152 -9.20 37.46 56.67
C ARG A 152 -10.18 37.38 57.84
N GLY A 153 -10.75 38.52 58.25
CA GLY A 153 -11.64 38.63 59.42
C GLY A 153 -13.11 38.28 59.13
N VAL A 154 -13.58 38.58 57.91
CA VAL A 154 -14.91 38.24 57.41
C VAL A 154 -14.94 36.81 56.88
N GLY A 155 -13.79 36.26 56.44
CA GLY A 155 -13.66 34.89 55.92
C GLY A 155 -13.92 33.74 56.90
N HIS A 156 -14.20 34.00 58.19
CA HIS A 156 -14.68 32.96 59.10
C HIS A 156 -16.17 32.61 58.89
N ASP A 157 -16.96 33.50 58.25
CA ASP A 157 -18.32 33.24 57.80
C ASP A 157 -18.28 32.95 56.29
N HIS A 158 -18.06 31.69 55.89
CA HIS A 158 -17.82 31.15 54.53
C HIS A 158 -18.88 31.44 53.42
N LEU A 159 -19.68 32.50 53.50
CA LEU A 159 -20.80 32.77 52.59
C LEU A 159 -20.57 33.94 51.60
N ARG A 160 -19.42 34.64 51.65
CA ARG A 160 -19.13 35.75 50.72
C ARG A 160 -17.77 35.58 50.02
N PRO A 161 -17.69 35.84 48.69
CA PRO A 161 -16.42 35.87 47.96
C PRO A 161 -15.51 37.00 48.44
N SER A 162 -14.23 36.97 48.04
CA SER A 162 -13.27 38.02 48.39
C SER A 162 -13.67 39.37 47.79
N ILE A 163 -13.26 40.49 48.41
CA ILE A 163 -13.55 41.81 47.86
C ILE A 163 -12.96 41.97 46.45
N TYR A 164 -11.78 41.41 46.21
CA TYR A 164 -11.13 41.41 44.89
C TYR A 164 -11.98 40.69 43.85
N THR A 165 -12.48 39.48 44.16
CA THR A 165 -13.35 38.70 43.27
C THR A 165 -14.61 39.49 42.90
N VAL A 166 -15.26 40.12 43.88
CA VAL A 166 -16.49 40.86 43.65
C VAL A 166 -16.25 42.17 42.89
N THR A 167 -15.22 42.95 43.23
CA THR A 167 -14.94 44.20 42.49
C THR A 167 -14.45 43.95 41.07
N ILE A 168 -13.82 42.81 40.80
CA ILE A 168 -13.54 42.34 39.44
C ILE A 168 -14.83 41.90 38.74
N GLY A 169 -15.75 41.20 39.43
CA GLY A 169 -17.09 40.87 38.92
C GLY A 169 -17.97 42.09 38.62
N LEU A 170 -17.82 43.19 39.36
CA LEU A 170 -18.53 44.45 39.07
C LEU A 170 -18.16 45.03 37.70
N PHE A 171 -16.91 44.84 37.24
CA PHE A 171 -16.49 45.26 35.90
C PHE A 171 -17.28 44.51 34.82
N ARG A 172 -17.52 43.20 35.00
CA ARG A 172 -18.39 42.40 34.12
C ARG A 172 -19.81 42.96 34.07
N ASP A 173 -20.42 43.21 35.23
CA ASP A 173 -21.84 43.56 35.30
C ASP A 173 -22.14 45.01 34.89
N HIS A 174 -21.30 45.96 35.30
CA HIS A 174 -21.56 47.39 35.09
C HIS A 174 -20.89 47.99 33.86
N ILE A 175 -19.84 47.35 33.32
CA ILE A 175 -19.14 47.81 32.11
C ILE A 175 -19.44 46.93 30.92
N LEU A 176 -19.17 45.62 31.00
CA LEU A 176 -19.33 44.73 29.85
C LEU A 176 -20.79 44.40 29.53
N ARG A 177 -21.61 44.10 30.54
CA ARG A 177 -23.03 43.74 30.39
C ARG A 177 -24.00 44.93 30.30
N ARG A 178 -23.49 46.16 30.35
CA ARG A 178 -24.35 47.34 30.27
C ARG A 178 -24.92 47.50 28.87
N ASN A 179 -26.25 47.58 28.80
CA ASN A 179 -26.98 47.78 27.55
C ASN A 179 -26.82 49.21 27.03
N LEU A 180 -26.62 49.34 25.72
CA LEU A 180 -26.44 50.61 25.01
C LEU A 180 -27.77 51.19 24.51
N GLU A 181 -28.74 51.37 25.41
CA GLU A 181 -30.06 51.92 25.04
C GLU A 181 -29.97 53.33 24.43
N ALA A 182 -28.92 54.09 24.74
CA ALA A 182 -28.71 55.45 24.24
C ALA A 182 -28.37 55.56 22.74
N ILE A 183 -27.98 54.46 22.07
CA ILE A 183 -27.52 54.48 20.66
C ILE A 183 -28.54 53.83 19.71
N GLY A 184 -29.64 53.26 20.23
CA GLY A 184 -30.70 52.61 19.43
C GLY A 184 -30.42 51.14 19.10
N SER A 185 -29.43 50.52 19.73
CA SER A 185 -29.06 49.12 19.56
C SER A 185 -29.29 48.37 20.87
N SER A 186 -29.93 47.19 20.83
CA SER A 186 -30.18 46.35 22.01
C SER A 186 -28.94 45.55 22.47
N HIS A 187 -27.75 45.91 22.00
CA HIS A 187 -26.52 45.16 22.20
C HIS A 187 -25.74 45.68 23.42
N ALA A 188 -25.10 44.76 24.13
CA ALA A 188 -24.21 45.09 25.23
C ALA A 188 -22.84 45.56 24.71
N VAL A 189 -22.08 46.28 25.54
CA VAL A 189 -20.68 46.62 25.24
C VAL A 189 -19.86 45.36 24.94
N PHE A 190 -20.18 44.26 25.61
CA PHE A 190 -19.59 42.95 25.41
C PHE A 190 -19.80 42.38 24.00
N ASP A 191 -20.97 42.54 23.39
CA ASP A 191 -21.24 42.04 22.04
C ASP A 191 -20.37 42.77 21.01
N ILE A 192 -20.21 44.09 21.19
CA ILE A 192 -19.33 44.92 20.35
C ILE A 192 -17.87 44.53 20.57
N LEU A 193 -17.46 44.26 21.80
CA LEU A 193 -16.11 43.77 22.11
C LEU A 193 -15.82 42.44 21.40
N ASN A 194 -16.73 41.48 21.48
CA ASN A 194 -16.54 40.19 20.82
C ASN A 194 -16.49 40.34 19.29
N ALA A 195 -17.43 41.10 18.72
CA ALA A 195 -17.49 41.32 17.28
C ALA A 195 -16.24 42.08 16.75
N THR A 196 -15.74 43.07 17.50
CA THR A 196 -14.51 43.80 17.12
C THR A 196 -13.25 42.94 17.22
N VAL A 197 -13.15 42.07 18.23
CA VAL A 197 -12.04 41.12 18.35
C VAL A 197 -12.07 40.12 17.18
N ILE A 198 -13.24 39.62 16.81
CA ILE A 198 -13.41 38.68 15.69
C ILE A 198 -13.13 39.35 14.34
N ASP A 199 -13.63 40.56 14.08
CA ASP A 199 -13.34 41.30 12.84
C ASP A 199 -11.83 41.54 12.66
N GLN A 200 -11.09 41.81 13.74
CA GLN A 200 -9.63 41.92 13.69
C GLN A 200 -8.95 40.58 13.39
N ILE A 201 -9.47 39.47 13.91
CA ILE A 201 -8.97 38.13 13.59
C ILE A 201 -9.25 37.79 12.12
N ASP A 202 -10.42 38.14 11.59
CA ASP A 202 -10.77 37.89 10.19
C ASP A 202 -9.90 38.74 9.24
N MET A 203 -9.59 39.99 9.60
CA MET A 203 -8.59 40.79 8.88
C MET A 203 -7.21 40.10 8.90
N GLU A 204 -6.76 39.55 10.04
CA GLU A 204 -5.50 38.79 10.09
C GLU A 204 -5.53 37.56 9.16
N ARG A 205 -6.66 36.84 9.10
CA ARG A 205 -6.83 35.68 8.20
C ARG A 205 -6.74 36.08 6.73
N GLU A 206 -7.17 37.28 6.38
CA GLU A 206 -7.03 37.84 5.03
C GLU A 206 -5.60 38.36 4.72
N GLY A 207 -4.71 38.39 5.72
CA GLY A 207 -3.29 38.73 5.57
C GLY A 207 -2.93 40.13 6.08
N ASP A 208 -3.85 40.82 6.74
CA ASP A 208 -3.61 42.13 7.32
C ASP A 208 -2.84 42.08 8.64
N VAL A 209 -2.05 43.13 8.91
CA VAL A 209 -1.29 43.25 10.17
C VAL A 209 -2.17 43.84 11.27
N ILE A 210 -2.25 43.13 12.39
CA ILE A 210 -3.01 43.50 13.59
C ILE A 210 -2.13 43.61 14.84
N ASP A 211 -2.58 44.38 15.84
CA ASP A 211 -1.93 44.46 17.15
C ASP A 211 -2.25 43.21 18.00
N LYS A 212 -1.39 42.19 17.88
CA LYS A 212 -1.53 40.90 18.57
C LYS A 212 -1.49 41.03 20.10
N ALA A 213 -0.69 41.95 20.62
CA ALA A 213 -0.55 42.15 22.06
C ALA A 213 -1.82 42.79 22.66
N LEU A 214 -2.45 43.69 21.92
CA LEU A 214 -3.73 44.28 22.30
C LEU A 214 -4.84 43.22 22.39
N LEU A 215 -4.96 42.37 21.37
CA LEU A 215 -5.94 41.28 21.36
C LEU A 215 -5.67 40.29 22.49
N ARG A 216 -4.41 39.92 22.73
CA ARG A 216 -4.05 39.03 23.85
C ARG A 216 -4.40 39.59 25.21
N SER A 217 -4.22 40.89 25.44
CA SER A 217 -4.62 41.53 26.70
C SER A 217 -6.15 41.55 26.86
N CYS A 218 -6.89 41.82 25.78
CA CYS A 218 -8.36 41.76 25.80
C CYS A 218 -8.88 40.34 26.03
N THR A 219 -8.31 39.32 25.39
CA THR A 219 -8.68 37.91 25.63
C THR A 219 -8.28 37.46 27.04
N SER A 220 -7.12 37.90 27.55
CA SER A 220 -6.69 37.63 28.94
C SER A 220 -7.63 38.25 29.97
N MET A 221 -8.20 39.42 29.69
CA MET A 221 -9.26 40.01 30.52
C MET A 221 -10.47 39.09 30.59
N LEU A 222 -10.90 38.53 29.44
CA LEU A 222 -12.04 37.60 29.39
C LEU A 222 -11.74 36.27 30.10
N GLU A 223 -10.49 35.81 30.11
CA GLU A 223 -10.05 34.64 30.88
C GLU A 223 -10.07 34.88 32.39
N GLY A 224 -9.85 36.13 32.82
CA GLY A 224 -9.85 36.54 34.23
C GLY A 224 -11.23 36.87 34.81
N LEU A 225 -12.27 36.88 33.97
CA LEU A 225 -13.65 37.17 34.36
C LEU A 225 -14.50 35.89 34.35
N PHE A 226 -15.32 35.71 35.39
CA PHE A 226 -16.23 34.58 35.55
C PHE A 226 -17.69 35.02 35.41
N GLU A 227 -18.61 34.13 35.09
CA GLU A 227 -20.07 34.38 35.05
C GLU A 227 -20.65 34.65 36.44
N THR A 228 -20.10 33.96 37.44
CA THR A 228 -20.51 34.04 38.84
C THR A 228 -19.31 34.34 39.73
N ASP A 229 -19.56 34.97 40.88
CA ASP A 229 -18.51 35.32 41.85
C ASP A 229 -17.98 34.10 42.64
N ALA A 230 -18.40 32.89 42.23
CA ALA A 230 -17.96 31.61 42.80
C ALA A 230 -16.66 31.06 42.16
N GLU A 231 -16.07 31.79 41.21
CA GLU A 231 -14.78 31.48 40.55
C GLU A 231 -14.69 30.05 39.97
N ILE A 232 -15.78 29.56 39.38
CA ILE A 232 -15.82 28.25 38.75
C ILE A 232 -15.05 28.29 37.41
N GLU A 233 -14.01 27.46 37.26
CA GLU A 233 -13.12 27.49 36.08
C GLU A 233 -13.84 27.31 34.73
N HIS A 234 -14.92 26.54 34.68
CA HIS A 234 -15.70 26.31 33.46
C HIS A 234 -16.72 27.42 33.15
N GLU A 235 -16.90 28.37 34.05
CA GLU A 235 -17.78 29.53 33.91
C GLU A 235 -16.99 30.81 33.58
N ARG A 236 -15.79 30.69 33.01
CA ARG A 236 -15.07 31.86 32.50
C ARG A 236 -15.83 32.47 31.35
N LEU A 237 -15.95 33.80 31.37
CA LEU A 237 -16.67 34.56 30.33
C LEU A 237 -16.12 34.26 28.93
N TYR A 238 -14.81 34.03 28.83
CA TYR A 238 -14.17 33.56 27.61
C TYR A 238 -14.78 32.25 27.07
N LEU A 239 -14.96 31.22 27.90
CA LEU A 239 -15.46 29.90 27.49
C LEU A 239 -16.97 29.89 27.25
N THR A 240 -17.73 30.68 28.02
CA THR A 240 -19.20 30.66 27.96
C THR A 240 -19.76 31.48 26.80
N THR A 241 -19.07 32.54 26.39
CA THR A 241 -19.63 33.51 25.44
C THR A 241 -18.71 33.82 24.26
N PHE A 242 -17.43 34.14 24.49
CA PHE A 242 -16.51 34.48 23.40
C PHE A 242 -16.16 33.26 22.53
N GLU A 243 -15.71 32.16 23.13
CA GLU A 243 -15.29 30.95 22.42
C GLU A 243 -16.41 30.38 21.52
N PRO A 244 -17.67 30.21 21.98
CA PRO A 244 -18.75 29.75 21.10
C PRO A 244 -19.00 30.67 19.90
N HIS A 245 -18.91 32.00 20.08
CA HIS A 245 -19.10 32.96 19.00
C HIS A 245 -17.92 32.98 18.02
N PHE A 246 -16.70 32.87 18.53
CA PHE A 246 -15.47 32.73 17.74
C PHE A 246 -15.51 31.47 16.87
N ILE A 247 -15.88 30.32 17.46
CA ILE A 247 -15.99 29.05 16.74
C ILE A 247 -17.07 29.11 15.67
N ARG A 248 -18.26 29.65 15.98
CA ARG A 248 -19.34 29.82 15.00
C ARG A 248 -18.92 30.69 13.81
N THR A 249 -18.32 31.85 14.06
CA THR A 249 -17.88 32.75 12.97
C THR A 249 -16.75 32.12 12.15
N SER A 250 -15.88 31.34 12.80
CA SER A 250 -14.83 30.58 12.10
C SER A 250 -15.40 29.48 11.18
N HIS A 251 -16.50 28.82 11.55
CA HIS A 251 -17.20 27.90 10.64
C HIS A 251 -17.67 28.62 9.37
N ASP A 252 -18.28 29.80 9.51
CA ASP A 252 -18.81 30.56 8.38
C ASP A 252 -17.66 31.08 7.47
N PHE A 253 -16.56 31.53 8.07
CA PHE A 253 -15.35 31.94 7.34
C PHE A 253 -14.74 30.80 6.52
N TYR A 254 -14.45 29.66 7.16
CA TYR A 254 -13.82 28.52 6.49
C TYR A 254 -14.73 27.86 5.47
N ARG A 255 -16.05 27.90 5.67
CA ARG A 255 -17.02 27.47 4.65
C ARG A 255 -16.92 28.34 3.39
N ALA A 256 -16.94 29.67 3.54
CA ALA A 256 -16.82 30.58 2.41
C ALA A 256 -15.46 30.46 1.69
N GLU A 257 -14.37 30.23 2.45
CA GLU A 257 -13.04 29.99 1.88
C GLU A 257 -13.01 28.67 1.09
N CYS A 258 -13.61 27.59 1.62
CA CYS A 258 -13.70 26.30 0.94
C CYS A 258 -14.50 26.40 -0.38
N GLU A 259 -15.64 27.07 -0.36
CA GLU A 259 -16.45 27.32 -1.57
C GLU A 259 -15.71 28.14 -2.64
N LYS A 260 -14.80 29.04 -2.23
CA LYS A 260 -13.91 29.74 -3.16
C LYS A 260 -12.88 28.80 -3.76
N LEU A 261 -12.23 27.98 -2.94
CA LEU A 261 -11.23 27.00 -3.40
C LEU A 261 -11.84 25.95 -4.34
N LEU A 262 -13.07 25.51 -4.07
CA LEU A 262 -13.81 24.61 -4.95
C LEU A 262 -14.08 25.23 -6.33
N ARG A 263 -14.39 26.54 -6.37
CA ARG A 263 -14.56 27.28 -7.64
C ARG A 263 -13.27 27.43 -8.43
N GLU A 264 -12.14 27.55 -7.74
CA GLU A 264 -10.81 27.60 -8.37
C GLU A 264 -10.37 26.23 -8.93
N ALA A 265 -10.98 25.14 -8.45
CA ALA A 265 -10.80 23.77 -8.94
C ALA A 265 -9.34 23.27 -8.97
N ASP A 266 -8.50 23.74 -8.04
CA ASP A 266 -7.13 23.24 -7.85
C ASP A 266 -6.98 22.57 -6.47
N ALA A 267 -6.92 21.24 -6.48
CA ALA A 267 -6.68 20.46 -5.27
C ALA A 267 -5.29 20.72 -4.66
N GLY A 268 -4.26 21.07 -5.45
CA GLY A 268 -2.93 21.38 -4.93
C GLY A 268 -2.91 22.67 -4.12
N ALA A 269 -3.58 23.71 -4.62
CA ALA A 269 -3.79 24.96 -3.88
C ALA A 269 -4.60 24.72 -2.59
N TRP A 270 -5.68 23.94 -2.65
CA TRP A 270 -6.47 23.57 -1.48
C TRP A 270 -5.63 22.87 -0.39
N LEU A 271 -4.80 21.90 -0.75
CA LEU A 271 -3.93 21.18 0.19
C LEU A 271 -2.96 22.12 0.92
N ARG A 272 -2.24 22.95 0.16
CA ARG A 272 -1.28 23.91 0.73
C ARG A 272 -1.96 24.98 1.58
N GLN A 273 -3.12 25.48 1.11
CA GLN A 273 -3.90 26.47 1.85
C GLN A 273 -4.41 25.90 3.17
N THR A 274 -4.96 24.68 3.17
CA THR A 274 -5.44 24.00 4.38
C THR A 274 -4.32 23.78 5.39
N GLN A 275 -3.15 23.32 4.93
CA GLN A 275 -1.98 23.16 5.80
C GLN A 275 -1.49 24.49 6.39
N ARG A 276 -1.48 25.56 5.58
CA ARG A 276 -1.14 26.90 6.05
C ARG A 276 -2.14 27.40 7.10
N ARG A 277 -3.45 27.25 6.87
CA ARG A 277 -4.50 27.68 7.81
C ARG A 277 -4.42 26.96 9.16
N LEU A 278 -4.17 25.65 9.15
CA LEU A 278 -3.92 24.89 10.37
C LEU A 278 -2.74 25.47 11.17
N ALA A 279 -1.61 25.76 10.52
CA ALA A 279 -0.44 26.33 11.18
C ALA A 279 -0.70 27.76 11.70
N GLU A 280 -1.44 28.57 10.94
CA GLU A 280 -1.82 29.92 11.32
C GLU A 280 -2.75 29.93 12.54
N GLU A 281 -3.79 29.08 12.58
CA GLU A 281 -4.69 28.97 13.74
C GLU A 281 -3.99 28.44 15.00
N THR A 282 -3.13 27.43 14.86
CA THR A 282 -2.33 26.95 16.00
C THR A 282 -1.43 28.06 16.56
N MET A 283 -0.77 28.84 15.68
CA MET A 283 0.04 29.98 16.11
C MET A 283 -0.83 31.09 16.73
N ARG A 284 -2.06 31.29 16.24
CA ARG A 284 -3.02 32.28 16.77
C ARG A 284 -3.42 31.96 18.20
N CYS A 285 -3.75 30.69 18.49
CA CYS A 285 -4.04 30.22 19.84
C CYS A 285 -2.85 30.33 20.81
N GLN A 286 -1.62 30.41 20.30
CA GLN A 286 -0.44 30.62 21.14
C GLN A 286 -0.11 32.11 21.38
N THR A 287 -0.50 32.99 20.46
CA THR A 287 -0.05 34.40 20.45
C THR A 287 -1.13 35.42 20.80
N THR A 288 -2.38 35.19 20.39
CA THR A 288 -3.47 36.19 20.49
C THR A 288 -4.67 35.68 21.30
N ILE A 289 -5.06 34.42 21.10
CA ILE A 289 -6.23 33.78 21.70
C ILE A 289 -5.77 32.81 22.81
N SER A 290 -6.70 32.26 23.59
CA SER A 290 -6.38 31.23 24.58
C SER A 290 -5.95 29.90 23.93
N PRO A 291 -4.94 29.20 24.48
CA PRO A 291 -4.59 27.84 24.07
C PRO A 291 -5.71 26.82 24.27
N SER A 292 -6.70 27.10 25.14
CA SER A 292 -7.83 26.18 25.37
C SER A 292 -8.67 25.95 24.12
N SER A 293 -8.75 26.97 23.24
CA SER A 293 -9.56 26.94 22.02
C SER A 293 -8.87 26.26 20.84
N GLU A 294 -7.59 25.89 20.96
CA GLU A 294 -6.80 25.28 19.86
C GLU A 294 -7.47 24.01 19.35
N ARG A 295 -7.93 23.13 20.25
CA ARG A 295 -8.58 21.88 19.87
C ARG A 295 -9.91 22.13 19.14
N ALA A 296 -10.67 23.13 19.57
CA ALA A 296 -11.96 23.45 18.97
C ALA A 296 -11.78 24.03 17.57
N ILE A 297 -10.89 25.01 17.37
CA ILE A 297 -10.68 25.65 16.06
C ILE A 297 -10.06 24.71 15.03
N VAL A 298 -9.14 23.83 15.46
CA VAL A 298 -8.57 22.79 14.57
C VAL A 298 -9.67 21.83 14.11
N SER A 299 -10.60 21.45 15.01
CA SER A 299 -11.76 20.63 14.63
C SER A 299 -12.65 21.32 13.58
N VAL A 300 -12.84 22.64 13.68
CA VAL A 300 -13.59 23.41 12.67
C VAL A 300 -12.93 23.31 11.30
N ILE A 301 -11.61 23.49 11.24
CA ILE A 301 -10.87 23.38 9.97
C ILE A 301 -10.97 21.96 9.40
N ASP A 302 -10.76 20.95 10.25
CA ASP A 302 -10.82 19.55 9.87
C ASP A 302 -12.23 19.16 9.37
N GLU A 303 -13.30 19.74 9.91
CA GLU A 303 -14.68 19.53 9.46
C GLU A 303 -15.02 20.27 8.15
N GLU A 304 -14.78 21.59 8.09
CA GLU A 304 -15.21 22.44 6.97
C GLU A 304 -14.28 22.35 5.75
N LEU A 305 -12.95 22.31 5.93
CA LEU A 305 -11.99 22.26 4.81
C LEU A 305 -11.69 20.84 4.33
N ILE A 306 -11.81 19.83 5.20
CA ILE A 306 -11.45 18.44 4.87
C ILE A 306 -12.70 17.56 4.79
N THR A 307 -13.38 17.30 5.91
CA THR A 307 -14.38 16.23 6.03
C THR A 307 -15.56 16.39 5.06
N LYS A 308 -16.10 17.60 4.91
CA LYS A 308 -17.30 17.84 4.07
C LYS A 308 -17.03 17.74 2.57
N HIS A 309 -15.85 18.14 2.11
CA HIS A 309 -15.55 18.28 0.68
C HIS A 309 -14.43 17.36 0.19
N LEU A 310 -13.95 16.43 1.02
CA LEU A 310 -12.86 15.50 0.67
C LEU A 310 -13.15 14.74 -0.64
N ASP A 311 -14.35 14.17 -0.75
CA ASP A 311 -14.70 13.37 -1.92
C ASP A 311 -14.83 14.23 -3.20
N GLU A 312 -15.27 15.49 -3.08
CA GLU A 312 -15.35 16.44 -4.20
C GLU A 312 -13.95 16.80 -4.72
N PHE A 313 -13.02 17.16 -3.83
CA PHE A 313 -11.63 17.47 -4.22
C PHE A 313 -10.89 16.25 -4.79
N LEU A 314 -11.16 15.05 -4.29
CA LEU A 314 -10.56 13.82 -4.81
C LEU A 314 -11.07 13.47 -6.22
N GLN A 315 -12.33 13.79 -6.54
CA GLN A 315 -12.96 13.48 -7.83
C GLN A 315 -12.66 14.49 -8.94
N LEU A 316 -12.01 15.62 -8.65
CA LEU A 316 -11.66 16.62 -9.68
C LEU A 316 -10.81 16.01 -10.81
N GLU A 317 -11.30 16.11 -12.06
CA GLU A 317 -10.72 15.43 -13.22
C GLU A 317 -9.31 15.91 -13.58
N GLY A 318 -8.98 17.18 -13.35
CA GLY A 318 -7.70 17.79 -13.74
C GLY A 318 -6.64 17.88 -12.63
N SER A 319 -7.05 18.00 -11.36
CA SER A 319 -6.14 18.21 -10.22
C SER A 319 -6.31 17.20 -9.10
N GLY A 320 -7.35 16.35 -9.16
CA GLY A 320 -7.69 15.39 -8.13
C GLY A 320 -6.66 14.27 -8.01
N ILE A 321 -7.02 13.26 -7.23
CA ILE A 321 -6.07 12.20 -6.86
C ILE A 321 -5.48 11.43 -8.05
N ARG A 322 -6.26 11.28 -9.12
CA ARG A 322 -5.81 10.64 -10.36
C ARG A 322 -4.64 11.41 -10.98
N ALA A 323 -4.79 12.71 -11.20
CA ALA A 323 -3.74 13.56 -11.74
C ALA A 323 -2.52 13.68 -10.81
N MET A 324 -2.74 13.67 -9.49
CA MET A 324 -1.65 13.65 -8.51
C MET A 324 -0.79 12.39 -8.58
N ILE A 325 -1.44 11.23 -8.71
CA ILE A 325 -0.75 9.94 -8.87
C ILE A 325 -0.06 9.91 -10.23
N ASP A 326 -0.75 10.27 -11.31
CA ASP A 326 -0.24 10.14 -12.67
C ASP A 326 0.97 11.02 -12.97
N ASN A 327 1.03 12.22 -12.39
CA ASN A 327 2.14 13.16 -12.54
C ASN A 327 3.19 13.06 -11.41
N ASP A 328 3.12 12.05 -10.55
CA ASP A 328 4.04 11.83 -9.43
C ASP A 328 4.21 13.08 -8.53
N ARG A 329 3.10 13.76 -8.18
CA ARG A 329 3.12 14.91 -7.26
C ARG A 329 3.28 14.44 -5.80
N ILE A 330 4.50 14.02 -5.45
CA ILE A 330 4.85 13.42 -4.15
C ILE A 330 4.55 14.37 -2.98
N GLU A 331 4.88 15.66 -3.10
CA GLU A 331 4.65 16.65 -2.04
C GLU A 331 3.15 16.83 -1.74
N ASP A 332 2.33 16.99 -2.78
CA ASP A 332 0.89 17.14 -2.63
C ASP A 332 0.27 15.85 -2.06
N LEU A 333 0.72 14.67 -2.49
CA LEU A 333 0.26 13.38 -1.95
C LEU A 333 0.62 13.21 -0.46
N ARG A 334 1.80 13.68 -0.04
CA ARG A 334 2.21 13.67 1.37
C ARG A 334 1.35 14.60 2.21
N ILE A 335 1.06 15.81 1.70
CA ILE A 335 0.17 16.75 2.39
C ILE A 335 -1.23 16.15 2.49
N LEU A 336 -1.78 15.62 1.39
CA LEU A 336 -3.08 14.95 1.37
C LEU A 336 -3.14 13.82 2.39
N TYR A 337 -2.13 12.96 2.45
CA TYR A 337 -2.07 11.89 3.43
C TYR A 337 -2.04 12.42 4.87
N SER A 338 -1.22 13.44 5.14
CA SER A 338 -1.17 14.06 6.47
C SER A 338 -2.52 14.64 6.90
N LEU A 339 -3.23 15.32 6.00
CA LEU A 339 -4.53 15.93 6.27
C LEU A 339 -5.61 14.88 6.50
N VAL A 340 -5.70 13.84 5.64
CA VAL A 340 -6.73 12.81 5.79
C VAL A 340 -6.46 11.92 7.02
N SER A 341 -5.20 11.65 7.35
CA SER A 341 -4.83 10.87 8.54
C SER A 341 -5.22 11.54 9.87
N ARG A 342 -5.41 12.87 9.87
CA ARG A 342 -5.87 13.63 11.05
C ARG A 342 -7.36 13.42 11.31
N VAL A 343 -8.15 13.32 10.25
CA VAL A 343 -9.61 13.16 10.32
C VAL A 343 -10.00 11.70 10.55
N ASP A 344 -9.43 10.77 9.78
CA ASP A 344 -9.70 9.34 9.91
C ASP A 344 -8.42 8.52 9.75
N ASP A 345 -8.03 7.80 10.80
CA ASP A 345 -6.88 6.90 10.80
C ASP A 345 -7.02 5.77 9.76
N LYS A 346 -8.24 5.39 9.36
CA LYS A 346 -8.48 4.34 8.35
C LYS A 346 -8.38 4.82 6.91
N VAL A 347 -8.38 6.14 6.68
CA VAL A 347 -8.18 6.81 5.38
C VAL A 347 -8.96 6.14 4.21
N PRO A 348 -10.29 5.89 4.34
CA PRO A 348 -11.03 5.04 3.42
C PRO A 348 -11.12 5.60 1.99
N SER A 349 -11.33 6.92 1.84
CA SER A 349 -11.45 7.56 0.52
C SER A 349 -10.13 7.48 -0.26
N LEU A 350 -8.99 7.79 0.37
CA LEU A 350 -7.65 7.67 -0.24
C LEU A 350 -7.35 6.22 -0.63
N ARG A 351 -7.64 5.28 0.28
CA ARG A 351 -7.40 3.86 0.06
C ARG A 351 -8.18 3.34 -1.14
N ASN A 352 -9.47 3.66 -1.24
CA ASN A 352 -10.33 3.20 -2.32
C ASN A 352 -9.93 3.88 -3.65
N ALA A 353 -9.56 5.16 -3.63
CA ALA A 353 -9.09 5.88 -4.82
C ALA A 353 -7.75 5.33 -5.35
N LEU A 354 -6.78 5.06 -4.46
CA LEU A 354 -5.53 4.38 -4.82
C LEU A 354 -5.79 2.99 -5.40
N ALA A 355 -6.65 2.21 -4.73
CA ALA A 355 -7.01 0.87 -5.16
C ALA A 355 -7.63 0.85 -6.56
N ASN A 356 -8.56 1.78 -6.83
CA ASN A 356 -9.20 1.92 -8.13
C ASN A 356 -8.19 2.38 -9.19
N ARG A 357 -7.31 3.34 -8.89
CA ARG A 357 -6.31 3.81 -9.87
C ARG A 357 -5.30 2.73 -10.24
N VAL A 358 -4.90 1.88 -9.28
CA VAL A 358 -4.04 0.71 -9.57
C VAL A 358 -4.75 -0.26 -10.52
N GLU A 359 -6.04 -0.52 -10.32
CA GLU A 359 -6.82 -1.36 -11.25
C GLU A 359 -6.97 -0.71 -12.63
N ASP A 360 -7.23 0.60 -12.70
CA ASP A 360 -7.33 1.35 -13.96
C ASP A 360 -6.01 1.30 -14.74
N LEU A 361 -4.87 1.58 -14.09
CA LEU A 361 -3.55 1.49 -14.71
C LEU A 361 -3.20 0.05 -15.13
N GLY A 362 -3.62 -0.95 -14.36
CA GLY A 362 -3.51 -2.36 -14.75
C GLY A 362 -4.27 -2.66 -16.05
N ASN A 363 -5.50 -2.17 -16.18
CA ASN A 363 -6.30 -2.32 -17.39
C ASN A 363 -5.71 -1.54 -18.58
N GLU A 364 -5.13 -0.36 -18.35
CA GLU A 364 -4.42 0.41 -19.38
C GLU A 364 -3.20 -0.36 -19.91
N ILE A 365 -2.45 -1.06 -19.05
CA ILE A 365 -1.34 -1.94 -19.47
C ILE A 365 -1.87 -3.05 -20.39
N GLU A 366 -3.01 -3.67 -20.05
CA GLU A 366 -3.62 -4.71 -20.88
C GLU A 366 -4.11 -4.17 -22.24
N GLN A 367 -4.74 -3.00 -22.26
CA GLN A 367 -5.18 -2.35 -23.50
C GLN A 367 -3.98 -1.97 -24.38
N ASN A 368 -2.93 -1.41 -23.78
CA ASN A 368 -1.68 -1.08 -24.48
C ASN A 368 -1.00 -2.33 -25.03
N LEU A 369 -1.07 -3.46 -24.33
CA LEU A 369 -0.58 -4.73 -24.82
C LEU A 369 -1.32 -5.17 -26.09
N ASN A 370 -2.65 -5.11 -26.09
CA ASN A 370 -3.47 -5.50 -27.24
C ASN A 370 -3.28 -4.58 -28.44
N ASN A 371 -2.97 -3.31 -28.21
CA ASN A 371 -2.74 -2.31 -29.25
C ASN A 371 -1.29 -2.28 -29.77
N THR A 372 -0.33 -2.86 -29.05
CA THR A 372 1.08 -2.87 -29.46
C THR A 372 1.31 -3.91 -30.55
N ASP A 373 1.78 -3.49 -31.72
CA ASP A 373 2.25 -4.43 -32.75
C ASP A 373 3.64 -4.97 -32.39
N PHE A 374 3.70 -6.26 -32.04
CA PHE A 374 4.94 -6.97 -31.70
C PHE A 374 5.63 -7.60 -32.92
N SER A 375 5.20 -7.30 -34.15
CA SER A 375 5.76 -7.86 -35.39
C SER A 375 7.26 -7.60 -35.59
N ILE A 376 7.80 -6.56 -34.95
CA ILE A 376 9.19 -6.14 -35.02
C ILE A 376 9.84 -6.30 -33.63
N ALA A 377 10.98 -6.98 -33.56
CA ALA A 377 11.76 -7.06 -32.32
C ALA A 377 12.24 -5.66 -31.91
N GLN A 378 11.74 -5.12 -30.80
CA GLN A 378 12.35 -3.95 -30.17
C GLN A 378 13.72 -4.37 -29.60
N GLY A 379 14.79 -3.78 -30.14
CA GLY A 379 16.11 -3.84 -29.52
C GLY A 379 16.11 -3.08 -28.18
N PRO A 380 17.12 -3.31 -27.32
CA PRO A 380 17.24 -2.54 -26.09
C PRO A 380 17.29 -1.03 -26.40
N PRO A 381 16.76 -0.17 -25.50
CA PRO A 381 16.76 1.26 -25.73
C PRO A 381 18.19 1.75 -25.98
N ALA A 382 18.37 2.52 -27.04
CA ALA A 382 19.65 3.14 -27.37
C ALA A 382 20.06 4.03 -26.18
N THR A 383 21.06 3.60 -25.43
CA THR A 383 21.88 4.51 -24.64
C THR A 383 22.72 5.29 -25.66
N ASP A 384 22.45 6.60 -25.76
CA ASP A 384 23.31 7.54 -26.45
C ASP A 384 24.71 7.47 -25.83
N ASP A 385 25.62 6.77 -26.48
CA ASP A 385 27.01 7.20 -26.51
C ASP A 385 27.74 6.73 -27.77
N ASN A 386 28.49 7.67 -28.31
CA ASN A 386 29.03 7.71 -29.65
C ASN A 386 30.32 6.86 -29.77
N THR A 387 30.44 6.14 -30.88
CA THR A 387 31.64 5.80 -31.70
C THR A 387 31.87 4.31 -31.95
N GLY A 388 31.98 3.95 -33.23
CA GLY A 388 32.53 2.67 -33.69
C GLY A 388 31.66 1.96 -34.73
N ASP A 389 32.08 2.07 -35.99
CA ASP A 389 31.49 1.47 -37.18
C ASP A 389 31.28 -0.05 -37.02
N GLY A 390 30.01 -0.47 -37.00
CA GLY A 390 29.60 -1.86 -36.80
C GLY A 390 28.27 -2.11 -37.51
N GLU A 391 28.35 -2.90 -38.58
CA GLU A 391 27.29 -3.33 -39.48
C GLU A 391 25.91 -3.50 -38.78
N LYS A 392 24.97 -2.58 -39.07
CA LYS A 392 23.59 -2.63 -38.55
C LYS A 392 22.92 -3.95 -38.96
N SER A 393 22.80 -4.88 -38.02
CA SER A 393 22.00 -6.09 -38.21
C SER A 393 20.54 -5.71 -38.51
N LYS A 394 20.04 -6.09 -39.68
CA LYS A 394 18.64 -5.82 -40.08
C LYS A 394 17.67 -6.37 -39.03
N PRO A 395 16.59 -5.63 -38.68
CA PRO A 395 15.59 -6.09 -37.71
C PRO A 395 14.96 -7.39 -38.20
N LYS A 396 15.05 -8.43 -37.38
CA LYS A 396 14.47 -9.74 -37.66
C LYS A 396 12.97 -9.66 -37.39
N THR A 397 12.13 -9.86 -38.40
CA THR A 397 10.68 -10.07 -38.23
C THR A 397 10.46 -11.25 -37.29
N LEU A 398 9.74 -11.03 -36.18
CA LEU A 398 9.48 -12.07 -35.20
C LEU A 398 8.35 -12.98 -35.71
N ASN A 399 8.53 -14.30 -35.61
CA ASN A 399 7.45 -15.26 -35.80
C ASN A 399 6.38 -15.05 -34.72
N ALA A 400 5.11 -15.41 -34.99
CA ALA A 400 3.98 -15.23 -34.05
C ALA A 400 4.27 -15.68 -32.60
N ALA A 401 4.99 -16.79 -32.41
CA ALA A 401 5.41 -17.24 -31.09
C ALA A 401 6.41 -16.29 -30.39
N GLY A 402 7.33 -15.67 -31.13
CA GLY A 402 8.29 -14.69 -30.60
C GLY A 402 7.66 -13.32 -30.31
N GLN A 403 6.60 -12.96 -31.03
CA GLN A 403 5.79 -11.77 -30.76
C GLN A 403 5.08 -11.91 -29.41
N LEU A 404 4.50 -13.09 -29.15
CA LEU A 404 3.80 -13.38 -27.89
C LEU A 404 4.76 -13.48 -26.70
N THR A 405 5.97 -14.01 -26.88
CA THR A 405 7.01 -13.96 -25.83
C THR A 405 7.46 -12.53 -25.53
N ALA A 406 7.61 -11.68 -26.55
CA ALA A 406 7.92 -10.27 -26.36
C ALA A 406 6.79 -9.53 -25.63
N ALA A 407 5.53 -9.84 -25.96
CA ALA A 407 4.36 -9.32 -25.26
C ALA A 407 4.35 -9.76 -23.79
N ALA A 408 4.62 -11.03 -23.50
CA ALA A 408 4.71 -11.53 -22.13
C ALA A 408 5.77 -10.79 -21.30
N ILE A 409 6.97 -10.58 -21.88
CA ILE A 409 8.04 -9.85 -21.20
C ILE A 409 7.64 -8.38 -20.97
N LYS A 410 7.07 -7.71 -21.97
CA LYS A 410 6.62 -6.32 -21.85
C LYS A 410 5.55 -6.17 -20.76
N TRP A 411 4.55 -7.05 -20.76
CA TRP A 411 3.50 -7.05 -19.73
C TRP A 411 4.08 -7.19 -18.33
N VAL A 412 4.98 -8.16 -18.11
CA VAL A 412 5.61 -8.36 -16.81
C VAL A 412 6.48 -7.16 -16.40
N ASP A 413 7.24 -6.57 -17.32
CA ASP A 413 8.06 -5.39 -17.03
C ASP A 413 7.21 -4.15 -16.69
N ASP A 414 6.13 -3.91 -17.43
CA ASP A 414 5.19 -2.81 -17.16
C ASP A 414 4.50 -2.99 -15.80
N VAL A 415 4.11 -4.21 -15.42
CA VAL A 415 3.54 -4.52 -14.10
C VAL A 415 4.58 -4.32 -12.98
N LEU A 416 5.83 -4.73 -13.20
CA LEU A 416 6.91 -4.51 -12.22
C LEU A 416 7.24 -3.03 -12.04
N ARG A 417 7.27 -2.24 -13.12
CA ARG A 417 7.46 -0.79 -13.06
C ARG A 417 6.31 -0.11 -12.31
N LEU A 418 5.08 -0.55 -12.55
CA LEU A 418 3.91 -0.06 -11.82
C LEU A 418 4.04 -0.37 -10.33
N LYS A 419 4.46 -1.59 -9.97
CA LYS A 419 4.70 -1.98 -8.58
C LYS A 419 5.80 -1.13 -7.93
N ASP A 420 6.95 -0.97 -8.57
CA ASP A 420 8.06 -0.14 -8.10
C ASP A 420 7.62 1.32 -7.89
N ARG A 421 6.76 1.84 -8.77
CA ARG A 421 6.18 3.19 -8.62
C ARG A 421 5.32 3.31 -7.37
N PHE A 422 4.36 2.41 -7.16
CA PHE A 422 3.49 2.45 -5.99
C PHE A 422 4.23 2.12 -4.68
N ASP A 423 5.29 1.32 -4.73
CA ASP A 423 6.16 1.06 -3.57
C ASP A 423 6.93 2.31 -3.15
N ARG A 424 7.44 3.09 -4.12
CA ARG A 424 8.04 4.40 -3.84
C ARG A 424 7.05 5.36 -3.20
N LEU A 425 5.83 5.46 -3.75
CA LEU A 425 4.77 6.29 -3.17
C LEU A 425 4.40 5.82 -1.75
N TRP A 426 4.36 4.51 -1.51
CA TRP A 426 4.09 3.95 -0.19
C TRP A 426 5.16 4.29 0.86
N VAL A 427 6.44 4.30 0.46
CA VAL A 427 7.54 4.67 1.35
C VAL A 427 7.64 6.19 1.57
N GLU A 428 7.51 6.99 0.51
CA GLU A 428 7.78 8.43 0.56
C GLU A 428 6.56 9.28 0.95
N CYS A 429 5.35 8.87 0.56
CA CYS A 429 4.13 9.67 0.78
C CYS A 429 3.28 9.16 1.96
N PHE A 430 3.29 7.86 2.23
CA PHE A 430 2.30 7.20 3.10
C PHE A 430 2.89 6.58 4.38
N ASP A 431 4.13 6.95 4.74
CA ASP A 431 4.83 6.53 5.97
C ASP A 431 4.77 5.01 6.26
N ARG A 432 4.76 4.18 5.20
CA ARG A 432 4.66 2.72 5.28
C ARG A 432 3.43 2.20 6.04
N LYS A 433 2.29 2.89 5.96
CA LYS A 433 1.06 2.46 6.63
C LYS A 433 0.56 1.11 6.09
N ALA A 434 0.40 0.14 6.98
CA ALA A 434 0.01 -1.23 6.65
C ALA A 434 -1.37 -1.34 5.98
N ILE A 435 -2.30 -0.42 6.31
CA ILE A 435 -3.65 -0.40 5.72
C ILE A 435 -3.57 -0.11 4.21
N ILE A 436 -2.69 0.81 3.80
CA ILE A 436 -2.47 1.15 2.39
C ILE A 436 -1.73 0.02 1.68
N GLU A 437 -0.72 -0.58 2.31
CA GLU A 437 -0.01 -1.75 1.77
C GLU A 437 -0.98 -2.92 1.48
N THR A 438 -1.90 -3.19 2.41
CA THR A 438 -2.92 -4.24 2.25
C THR A 438 -3.85 -3.95 1.09
N ALA A 439 -4.26 -2.68 0.93
CA ALA A 439 -5.12 -2.25 -0.18
C ALA A 439 -4.40 -2.35 -1.53
N LEU A 440 -3.16 -1.86 -1.62
CA LEU A 440 -2.34 -1.98 -2.82
C LEU A 440 -2.13 -3.45 -3.19
N THR A 441 -1.72 -4.29 -2.24
CA THR A 441 -1.54 -5.73 -2.44
C THR A 441 -2.81 -6.41 -2.97
N ARG A 442 -3.97 -6.03 -2.43
CA ARG A 442 -5.27 -6.51 -2.89
C ARG A 442 -5.58 -6.04 -4.31
N SER A 443 -5.32 -4.78 -4.66
CA SER A 443 -5.55 -4.25 -6.00
C SER A 443 -4.61 -4.87 -7.04
N PHE A 444 -3.33 -5.02 -6.71
CA PHE A 444 -2.36 -5.72 -7.57
C PHE A 444 -2.80 -7.16 -7.82
N SER A 445 -3.19 -7.89 -6.76
CA SER A 445 -3.78 -9.23 -6.94
C SER A 445 -5.09 -9.18 -7.72
N GLY A 446 -5.91 -8.14 -7.55
CA GLY A 446 -7.17 -7.93 -8.24
C GLY A 446 -7.03 -7.91 -9.76
N PHE A 447 -6.18 -7.03 -10.30
CA PHE A 447 -6.02 -6.92 -11.76
C PHE A 447 -5.17 -8.06 -12.35
N ILE A 448 -4.08 -8.47 -11.67
CA ILE A 448 -3.21 -9.57 -12.16
C ILE A 448 -4.03 -10.85 -12.37
N ASN A 449 -5.01 -11.12 -11.51
CA ASN A 449 -5.85 -12.31 -11.64
C ASN A 449 -7.08 -12.13 -12.53
N ARG A 450 -7.38 -10.93 -13.03
CA ARG A 450 -8.35 -10.73 -14.13
C ARG A 450 -7.74 -11.12 -15.47
N PHE A 451 -6.42 -11.02 -15.58
CA PHE A 451 -5.69 -11.46 -16.76
C PHE A 451 -5.50 -12.97 -16.76
N ASP A 452 -6.31 -13.69 -17.53
CA ASP A 452 -6.29 -15.17 -17.56
C ASP A 452 -4.92 -15.78 -17.96
N ARG A 453 -4.05 -14.99 -18.62
CA ARG A 453 -2.72 -15.44 -19.09
C ARG A 453 -1.59 -15.03 -18.15
N ALA A 454 -1.88 -14.43 -16.99
CA ALA A 454 -0.88 -13.98 -16.04
C ALA A 454 0.08 -15.10 -15.61
N ALA A 455 -0.46 -16.28 -15.27
CA ALA A 455 0.34 -17.43 -14.86
C ALA A 455 1.30 -17.93 -15.96
N GLU A 456 0.87 -17.91 -17.22
CA GLU A 456 1.70 -18.28 -18.38
C GLU A 456 2.81 -17.24 -18.61
N PHE A 457 2.45 -15.95 -18.60
CA PHE A 457 3.37 -14.85 -18.86
C PHE A 457 4.47 -14.74 -17.80
N VAL A 458 4.10 -14.89 -16.52
CA VAL A 458 5.09 -14.91 -15.42
C VAL A 458 6.04 -16.11 -15.59
N SER A 459 5.54 -17.29 -15.97
CA SER A 459 6.39 -18.46 -16.22
C SER A 459 7.36 -18.26 -17.39
N LEU A 460 6.90 -17.65 -18.48
CA LEU A 460 7.73 -17.33 -19.65
C LEU A 460 8.77 -16.25 -19.36
N PHE A 461 8.41 -15.24 -18.58
CA PHE A 461 9.34 -14.21 -18.13
C PHE A 461 10.48 -14.82 -17.31
N ILE A 462 10.17 -15.74 -16.39
CA ILE A 462 11.20 -16.46 -15.62
C ILE A 462 12.06 -17.31 -16.56
N ASP A 463 11.44 -18.01 -17.52
CA ASP A 463 12.15 -18.87 -18.48
C ASP A 463 13.13 -18.09 -19.39
N GLU A 464 12.74 -16.93 -19.91
CA GLU A 464 13.62 -16.10 -20.75
C GLU A 464 14.74 -15.42 -19.94
N ASN A 465 14.44 -14.99 -18.71
CA ASN A 465 15.48 -14.47 -17.82
C ASN A 465 16.54 -15.54 -17.52
N LEU A 466 16.13 -16.77 -17.17
CA LEU A 466 17.05 -17.86 -16.86
C LEU A 466 17.82 -18.41 -18.08
N LYS A 467 17.32 -18.20 -19.30
CA LYS A 467 17.99 -18.61 -20.56
C LYS A 467 18.99 -17.59 -21.09
N ARG A 468 18.67 -16.30 -21.04
CA ARG A 468 19.46 -15.24 -21.69
C ARG A 468 19.52 -13.94 -20.89
N GLY A 469 18.49 -13.63 -20.10
CA GLY A 469 18.37 -12.35 -19.40
C GLY A 469 19.35 -12.13 -18.25
N LEU A 470 20.08 -13.16 -17.81
CA LEU A 470 21.10 -13.07 -16.76
C LEU A 470 22.54 -12.95 -17.31
N LYS A 471 22.71 -13.04 -18.63
CA LYS A 471 24.04 -13.03 -19.25
C LYS A 471 24.70 -11.66 -19.10
N GLY A 472 25.75 -11.60 -18.27
CA GLY A 472 26.53 -10.38 -18.02
C GLY A 472 26.01 -9.49 -16.89
N LYS A 473 25.01 -9.93 -16.12
CA LYS A 473 24.52 -9.22 -14.92
C LYS A 473 25.33 -9.58 -13.67
N THR A 474 25.37 -8.68 -12.70
CA THR A 474 25.98 -8.95 -11.39
C THR A 474 25.09 -9.84 -10.53
N GLU A 475 25.65 -10.53 -9.53
CA GLU A 475 24.89 -11.40 -8.62
C GLU A 475 23.76 -10.63 -7.90
N ALA A 476 23.99 -9.37 -7.52
CA ALA A 476 22.97 -8.52 -6.88
C ALA A 476 21.82 -8.15 -7.84
N GLU A 477 22.10 -7.93 -9.12
CA GLU A 477 21.06 -7.69 -10.13
C GLU A 477 20.25 -8.95 -10.41
N VAL A 478 20.91 -10.12 -10.43
CA VAL A 478 20.22 -11.41 -10.53
C VAL A 478 19.28 -11.59 -9.35
N ASP A 479 19.76 -11.31 -8.14
CA ASP A 479 18.98 -11.38 -6.89
C ASP A 479 17.71 -10.52 -6.95
N GLY A 480 17.85 -9.26 -7.36
CA GLY A 480 16.72 -8.35 -7.51
C GLY A 480 15.68 -8.80 -8.55
N VAL A 481 16.11 -9.41 -9.66
CA VAL A 481 15.18 -9.95 -10.68
C VAL A 481 14.41 -11.17 -10.15
N LEU A 482 15.09 -12.05 -9.40
CA LEU A 482 14.45 -13.22 -8.79
C LEU A 482 13.42 -12.79 -7.74
N ASP A 483 13.73 -11.80 -6.90
CA ASP A 483 12.79 -11.29 -5.90
C ASP A 483 11.57 -10.60 -6.52
N LYS A 484 11.76 -9.87 -7.63
CA LYS A 484 10.65 -9.31 -8.41
C LYS A 484 9.75 -10.40 -8.99
N ALA A 485 10.33 -11.47 -9.54
CA ALA A 485 9.57 -12.61 -10.06
C ALA A 485 8.77 -13.33 -8.95
N ILE A 486 9.38 -13.50 -7.78
CA ILE A 486 8.71 -14.11 -6.61
C ILE A 486 7.60 -13.19 -6.09
N THR A 487 7.79 -11.87 -6.09
CA THR A 487 6.74 -10.90 -5.72
C THR A 487 5.51 -11.04 -6.61
N LEU A 488 5.68 -11.14 -7.93
CA LEU A 488 4.56 -11.39 -8.86
C LEU A 488 3.87 -12.73 -8.58
N LEU A 489 4.65 -13.77 -8.30
CA LEU A 489 4.13 -15.10 -7.95
C LEU A 489 3.27 -15.08 -6.67
N LYS A 490 3.55 -14.19 -5.71
CA LYS A 490 2.72 -14.01 -4.51
C LYS A 490 1.34 -13.45 -4.82
N HIS A 491 1.23 -12.58 -5.83
CA HIS A 491 -0.03 -11.95 -6.22
C HIS A 491 -0.93 -12.87 -7.07
N LEU A 492 -0.40 -13.97 -7.61
CA LEU A 492 -1.15 -14.97 -8.39
C LEU A 492 -2.04 -15.86 -7.50
N ASN A 493 -3.31 -15.99 -7.87
CA ASN A 493 -4.28 -16.89 -7.24
C ASN A 493 -4.20 -18.32 -7.81
N GLU A 494 -4.01 -18.44 -9.13
CA GLU A 494 -3.96 -19.74 -9.83
C GLU A 494 -2.52 -20.30 -9.91
N LYS A 495 -1.97 -20.63 -8.75
CA LYS A 495 -0.57 -21.10 -8.62
C LYS A 495 -0.35 -22.47 -9.26
N ASP A 496 -1.39 -23.30 -9.34
CA ASP A 496 -1.35 -24.61 -9.97
C ASP A 496 -1.20 -24.54 -11.49
N LYS A 497 -1.85 -23.57 -12.15
CA LYS A 497 -1.61 -23.30 -13.57
C LYS A 497 -0.16 -22.87 -13.80
N PHE A 498 0.34 -21.96 -12.97
CA PHE A 498 1.75 -21.56 -13.00
C PHE A 498 2.69 -22.76 -12.80
N GLU A 499 2.38 -23.67 -11.86
CA GLU A 499 3.15 -24.89 -11.61
C GLU A 499 3.30 -25.72 -12.89
N SER A 500 2.20 -25.97 -13.61
CA SER A 500 2.19 -26.75 -14.86
C SER A 500 3.04 -26.10 -15.97
N TYR A 501 2.89 -24.79 -16.19
CA TYR A 501 3.71 -24.07 -17.18
C TYR A 501 5.19 -24.07 -16.78
N TYR A 502 5.50 -23.76 -15.52
CA TYR A 502 6.87 -23.73 -15.02
C TYR A 502 7.53 -25.11 -15.08
N GLN A 503 6.80 -26.19 -14.75
CA GLN A 503 7.28 -27.57 -14.87
C GLN A 503 7.68 -27.90 -16.31
N LYS A 504 6.86 -27.49 -17.28
CA LYS A 504 7.10 -27.68 -18.71
C LYS A 504 8.33 -26.90 -19.20
N HIS A 505 8.48 -25.64 -18.78
CA HIS A 505 9.63 -24.82 -19.12
C HIS A 505 10.92 -25.35 -18.48
N LEU A 506 10.89 -25.68 -17.19
CA LEU A 506 12.03 -26.25 -16.47
C LEU A 506 12.48 -27.57 -17.10
N ALA A 507 11.55 -28.47 -17.44
CA ALA A 507 11.87 -29.75 -18.07
C ALA A 507 12.61 -29.56 -19.41
N ARG A 508 12.14 -28.61 -20.24
CA ARG A 508 12.80 -28.28 -21.50
C ARG A 508 14.19 -27.70 -21.28
N ARG A 509 14.37 -26.79 -20.31
CA ARG A 509 15.68 -26.19 -19.99
C ARG A 509 16.69 -27.23 -19.51
N LEU A 510 16.28 -28.11 -18.60
CA LEU A 510 17.11 -29.19 -18.07
C LEU A 510 17.54 -30.21 -19.14
N LEU A 511 16.61 -30.68 -19.97
CA LEU A 511 16.92 -31.71 -20.98
C LEU A 511 17.74 -31.19 -22.16
N HIS A 512 17.55 -29.93 -22.56
CA HIS A 512 18.27 -29.35 -23.70
C HIS A 512 19.54 -28.58 -23.32
N GLY A 513 19.89 -28.55 -22.03
CA GLY A 513 21.08 -27.84 -21.52
C GLY A 513 21.08 -26.35 -21.88
N LYS A 514 19.91 -25.70 -21.80
CA LYS A 514 19.73 -24.28 -22.15
C LYS A 514 19.77 -23.32 -20.95
N SER A 515 19.90 -23.83 -19.73
CA SER A 515 20.05 -23.00 -18.52
C SER A 515 21.44 -22.39 -18.47
N GLU A 516 21.53 -21.10 -18.12
CA GLU A 516 22.82 -20.40 -17.95
C GLU A 516 23.62 -20.94 -16.76
N SER A 517 22.96 -21.18 -15.62
CA SER A 517 23.57 -21.76 -14.41
C SER A 517 22.60 -22.67 -13.68
N GLN A 518 23.12 -23.81 -13.21
CA GLN A 518 22.37 -24.77 -12.40
C GLN A 518 22.10 -24.23 -10.98
N ASP A 519 22.98 -23.39 -10.46
CA ASP A 519 22.89 -22.85 -9.10
C ASP A 519 21.76 -21.82 -8.98
N ILE A 520 21.61 -20.97 -9.99
CA ILE A 520 20.53 -19.96 -10.05
C ILE A 520 19.15 -20.64 -10.12
N GLU A 521 19.04 -21.76 -10.85
CA GLU A 521 17.79 -22.53 -10.93
C GLU A 521 17.43 -23.17 -9.57
N GLN A 522 18.44 -23.67 -8.83
CA GLN A 522 18.24 -24.19 -7.48
C GLN A 522 17.83 -23.08 -6.50
N GLU A 523 18.44 -21.90 -6.60
CA GLU A 523 18.10 -20.75 -5.79
C GLU A 523 16.66 -20.27 -6.04
N MET A 524 16.22 -20.22 -7.30
CA MET A 524 14.83 -19.88 -7.63
C MET A 524 13.84 -20.86 -6.99
N ILE A 525 14.13 -22.16 -7.01
CA ILE A 525 13.28 -23.18 -6.36
C ILE A 525 13.32 -23.02 -4.84
N SER A 526 14.48 -22.72 -4.24
CA SER A 526 14.61 -22.44 -2.81
C SER A 526 13.71 -21.28 -2.37
N ARG A 527 13.66 -20.20 -3.16
CA ARG A 527 12.75 -19.07 -2.89
C ARG A 527 11.29 -19.43 -3.07
N MET A 528 10.94 -20.15 -4.12
CA MET A 528 9.57 -20.66 -4.30
C MET A 528 9.15 -21.55 -3.12
N LYS A 529 10.06 -22.38 -2.60
CA LYS A 529 9.81 -23.24 -1.44
C LYS A 529 9.55 -22.45 -0.17
N ARG A 530 10.31 -21.37 0.07
CA ARG A 530 10.12 -20.48 1.22
C ARG A 530 8.75 -19.83 1.23
N GLU A 531 8.26 -19.42 0.06
CA GLU A 531 7.02 -18.65 -0.08
C GLU A 531 5.76 -19.51 -0.30
N LEU A 532 5.87 -20.60 -1.06
CA LEU A 532 4.74 -21.46 -1.44
C LEU A 532 4.72 -22.81 -0.72
N GLY A 533 5.79 -23.15 0.00
CA GLY A 533 5.93 -24.37 0.79
C GLY A 533 6.42 -25.61 0.00
N ASN A 534 6.82 -26.63 0.76
CA ASN A 534 7.49 -27.83 0.25
C ASN A 534 6.65 -28.65 -0.75
N ASN A 535 5.33 -28.70 -0.56
CA ASN A 535 4.46 -29.52 -1.42
C ASN A 535 4.33 -28.96 -2.84
N PHE A 536 4.62 -27.66 -3.02
CA PHE A 536 4.61 -27.01 -4.32
C PHE A 536 5.87 -27.34 -5.13
N THR A 537 7.04 -27.31 -4.49
CA THR A 537 8.33 -27.50 -5.16
C THR A 537 8.75 -28.96 -5.31
N GLN A 538 8.03 -29.91 -4.69
CA GLN A 538 8.40 -31.33 -4.65
C GLN A 538 8.69 -31.93 -6.04
N LYS A 539 7.88 -31.59 -7.05
CA LYS A 539 8.09 -32.08 -8.42
C LYS A 539 9.37 -31.51 -9.03
N PHE A 540 9.63 -30.22 -8.84
CA PHE A 540 10.83 -29.54 -9.37
C PHE A 540 12.10 -30.08 -8.71
N GLU A 541 12.11 -30.24 -7.39
CA GLU A 541 13.21 -30.87 -6.65
C GLU A 541 13.44 -32.32 -7.14
N GLY A 542 12.36 -33.05 -7.40
CA GLY A 542 12.39 -34.37 -8.00
C GLY A 542 13.06 -34.39 -9.39
N MET A 543 12.79 -33.41 -10.24
CA MET A 543 13.42 -33.28 -11.56
C MET A 543 14.94 -33.05 -11.44
N PHE A 544 15.39 -32.21 -10.50
CA PHE A 544 16.82 -32.01 -10.25
C PHE A 544 17.50 -33.27 -9.70
N ARG A 545 16.84 -33.98 -8.78
CA ARG A 545 17.35 -35.25 -8.25
C ARG A 545 17.51 -36.28 -9.37
N ASP A 546 16.52 -36.38 -10.26
CA ASP A 546 16.57 -37.27 -11.41
C ASP A 546 17.73 -36.91 -12.35
N MET A 547 17.99 -35.61 -12.61
CA MET A 547 19.14 -35.17 -13.42
C MET A 547 20.49 -35.54 -12.79
N ASN A 548 20.66 -35.33 -11.50
CA ASN A 548 21.91 -35.66 -10.81
C ASN A 548 22.14 -37.18 -10.76
N THR A 549 21.12 -37.95 -10.37
CA THR A 549 21.19 -39.42 -10.39
C THR A 549 21.42 -39.96 -11.79
N SER A 550 20.89 -39.31 -12.83
CA SER A 550 21.11 -39.69 -14.23
C SER A 550 22.55 -39.46 -14.67
N ARG A 551 23.18 -38.35 -14.26
CA ARG A 551 24.62 -38.09 -14.52
C ARG A 551 25.48 -39.18 -13.89
N GLU A 552 25.24 -39.49 -12.61
CA GLU A 552 25.93 -40.58 -11.90
C GLU A 552 25.72 -41.93 -12.60
N THR A 553 24.49 -42.25 -12.99
CA THR A 553 24.16 -43.51 -13.68
C THR A 553 24.86 -43.60 -15.05
N THR A 554 24.94 -42.48 -15.78
CA THR A 554 25.65 -42.40 -17.06
C THR A 554 27.15 -42.63 -16.87
N GLU A 555 27.77 -42.03 -15.84
CA GLU A 555 29.17 -42.26 -15.52
C GLU A 555 29.46 -43.69 -15.09
N GLN A 556 28.57 -44.30 -14.31
CA GLN A 556 28.65 -45.71 -13.92
C GLN A 556 28.54 -46.63 -15.14
N TYR A 557 27.61 -46.34 -16.06
CA TYR A 557 27.51 -47.08 -17.32
C TYR A 557 28.77 -46.90 -18.15
N ARG A 558 29.28 -45.68 -18.33
CA ARG A 558 30.56 -45.46 -19.04
C ARG A 558 31.72 -46.25 -18.43
N LYS A 559 31.80 -46.37 -17.10
CA LYS A 559 32.79 -47.21 -16.42
C LYS A 559 32.60 -48.69 -16.75
N TYR A 560 31.39 -49.24 -16.54
CA TYR A 560 31.06 -50.63 -16.86
C TYR A 560 31.44 -51.01 -18.30
N ILE A 561 31.22 -50.09 -19.23
CA ILE A 561 31.36 -50.30 -20.67
C ILE A 561 32.84 -50.15 -21.07
N ARG A 562 33.64 -49.34 -20.35
CA ARG A 562 35.12 -49.38 -20.44
C ARG A 562 35.71 -50.69 -19.90
N ASP A 563 35.13 -51.24 -18.84
CA ASP A 563 35.64 -52.47 -18.21
C ASP A 563 35.35 -53.74 -19.03
N LEU A 564 34.38 -53.68 -19.96
CA LEU A 564 33.93 -54.79 -20.80
C LEU A 564 34.73 -55.00 -22.11
N GLY A 565 35.63 -54.10 -22.52
CA GLY A 565 36.39 -54.30 -23.77
C GLY A 565 37.40 -53.20 -24.15
N GLU A 566 38.24 -53.50 -25.15
CA GLU A 566 39.23 -52.57 -25.75
C GLU A 566 38.56 -51.35 -26.44
N PRO A 567 39.27 -50.21 -26.53
CA PRO A 567 38.73 -48.97 -27.10
C PRO A 567 38.55 -49.10 -28.63
N ASP A 568 37.34 -49.42 -29.07
CA ASP A 568 36.96 -49.34 -30.48
C ASP A 568 36.63 -47.88 -30.86
N ASP A 569 37.27 -47.38 -31.92
CA ASP A 569 37.16 -46.01 -32.43
C ASP A 569 35.76 -45.72 -33.05
N LYS A 570 34.95 -46.77 -33.24
CA LYS A 570 33.55 -46.72 -33.72
C LYS A 570 32.51 -46.64 -32.61
N ARG A 571 32.91 -46.49 -31.34
CA ARG A 571 31.98 -46.51 -30.20
C ARG A 571 31.10 -45.26 -30.16
N ILE A 572 29.78 -45.45 -30.14
CA ILE A 572 28.79 -44.38 -29.95
C ILE A 572 28.82 -43.95 -28.48
N ASP A 573 29.04 -42.67 -28.21
CA ASP A 573 28.92 -42.12 -26.85
C ASP A 573 27.44 -41.94 -26.48
N LEU A 574 27.05 -42.49 -25.33
CA LEU A 574 25.68 -42.48 -24.86
C LEU A 574 25.57 -41.65 -23.57
N ASN A 575 24.78 -40.58 -23.65
CA ASN A 575 24.32 -39.83 -22.47
C ASN A 575 22.88 -40.22 -22.16
N ILE A 576 22.61 -40.61 -20.91
CA ILE A 576 21.29 -41.12 -20.53
C ILE A 576 20.70 -40.26 -19.42
N SER A 577 19.45 -39.87 -19.60
CA SER A 577 18.64 -39.21 -18.58
C SER A 577 17.48 -40.12 -18.19
N VAL A 578 17.57 -40.71 -17.00
CA VAL A 578 16.54 -41.58 -16.42
C VAL A 578 15.60 -40.73 -15.58
N LEU A 579 14.36 -40.57 -16.06
CA LEU A 579 13.37 -39.66 -15.50
C LEU A 579 12.27 -40.43 -14.76
N ALA A 580 11.87 -39.97 -13.58
CA ALA A 580 10.73 -40.55 -12.87
C ALA A 580 9.41 -40.00 -13.42
N GLY A 581 8.53 -40.86 -13.94
CA GLY A 581 7.30 -40.43 -14.64
C GLY A 581 6.31 -39.57 -13.83
N ASN A 582 6.45 -39.48 -12.50
CA ASN A 582 5.58 -38.65 -11.65
C ASN A 582 6.06 -37.20 -11.51
N ASN A 583 7.37 -36.95 -11.70
CA ASN A 583 7.96 -35.62 -11.49
C ASN A 583 8.03 -34.80 -12.78
N TRP A 584 7.86 -35.44 -13.94
CA TRP A 584 8.05 -34.82 -15.25
C TRP A 584 6.71 -34.65 -15.99
N PRO A 585 6.57 -33.61 -16.83
CA PRO A 585 5.36 -33.40 -17.61
C PRO A 585 5.03 -34.60 -18.52
N LYS A 586 3.77 -35.05 -18.52
CA LYS A 586 3.31 -36.20 -19.31
C LYS A 586 3.59 -36.04 -20.81
N GLU A 587 3.46 -34.81 -21.31
CA GLU A 587 3.73 -34.43 -22.71
C GLU A 587 5.18 -34.71 -23.12
N ILE A 588 6.14 -34.34 -22.27
CA ILE A 588 7.57 -34.57 -22.52
C ILE A 588 7.90 -36.06 -22.40
N MET A 589 7.18 -36.78 -21.55
CA MET A 589 7.35 -38.22 -21.36
C MET A 589 6.67 -39.07 -22.47
N GLY A 590 6.15 -38.44 -23.54
CA GLY A 590 5.48 -39.14 -24.65
C GLY A 590 4.14 -39.77 -24.26
N ARG A 591 3.51 -39.28 -23.20
CA ARG A 591 2.20 -39.74 -22.69
C ARG A 591 1.14 -38.67 -22.97
N SER A 592 0.85 -38.39 -24.24
CA SER A 592 -0.28 -37.53 -24.62
C SER A 592 -1.60 -38.24 -24.30
N SER A 593 -2.52 -37.50 -23.67
CA SER A 593 -3.81 -37.97 -23.15
C SER A 593 -4.88 -38.03 -24.24
N GLY A 594 -4.58 -38.71 -25.35
CA GLY A 594 -5.57 -39.09 -26.35
C GLY A 594 -5.83 -40.59 -26.26
N LEU A 595 -7.09 -40.98 -26.12
CA LEU A 595 -7.56 -42.38 -26.20
C LEU A 595 -7.24 -43.08 -27.55
N SER A 596 -6.50 -42.44 -28.47
CA SER A 596 -6.05 -43.07 -29.70
C SER A 596 -4.92 -44.07 -29.41
N VAL A 597 -5.23 -45.34 -29.66
CA VAL A 597 -4.33 -46.51 -29.61
C VAL A 597 -3.00 -46.28 -30.39
N GLU A 598 -2.96 -45.30 -31.28
CA GLU A 598 -1.80 -44.91 -32.10
C GLU A 598 -0.63 -44.29 -31.32
N SER A 599 -0.82 -43.67 -30.15
CA SER A 599 0.27 -43.02 -29.39
C SER A 599 1.21 -44.00 -28.67
N LYS A 600 0.97 -45.31 -28.77
CA LYS A 600 1.87 -46.37 -28.26
C LYS A 600 2.84 -46.92 -29.32
N LEU A 601 2.91 -46.30 -30.50
CA LEU A 601 3.83 -46.72 -31.55
C LEU A 601 5.27 -46.37 -31.14
N LYS A 602 6.05 -47.39 -30.78
CA LYS A 602 7.49 -47.25 -30.57
C LYS A 602 8.13 -46.95 -31.92
N ALA A 603 8.84 -45.82 -32.02
CA ALA A 603 9.66 -45.51 -33.18
C ALA A 603 10.66 -46.65 -33.42
N THR A 604 10.87 -47.00 -34.69
CA THR A 604 11.85 -48.01 -35.09
C THR A 604 13.23 -47.37 -35.09
N TYR A 605 14.08 -47.79 -34.15
CA TYR A 605 15.46 -47.29 -34.05
C TYR A 605 16.39 -48.07 -34.98
N PRO A 606 17.49 -47.46 -35.48
CA PRO A 606 18.55 -48.17 -36.18
C PRO A 606 19.12 -49.32 -35.32
N PRO A 607 19.58 -50.43 -35.94
CA PRO A 607 20.02 -51.62 -35.22
C PRO A 607 21.17 -51.33 -34.25
N GLU A 608 22.09 -50.42 -34.62
CA GLU A 608 23.22 -50.02 -33.76
C GLU A 608 22.75 -49.38 -32.45
N ILE A 609 21.70 -48.55 -32.54
CA ILE A 609 21.10 -47.90 -31.37
C ILE A 609 20.27 -48.90 -30.55
N GLN A 610 19.61 -49.85 -31.21
CA GLN A 610 18.83 -50.87 -30.52
C GLN A 610 19.71 -51.81 -29.68
N SER A 611 20.89 -52.21 -30.20
CA SER A 611 21.88 -52.98 -29.42
C SER A 611 22.37 -52.19 -28.19
N LEU A 612 22.59 -50.89 -28.35
CA LEU A 612 22.99 -50.00 -27.26
C LEU A 612 21.88 -49.85 -26.20
N GLN A 613 20.63 -49.72 -26.63
CA GLN A 613 19.46 -49.67 -25.73
C GLN A 613 19.34 -50.96 -24.91
N ASN A 614 19.54 -52.12 -25.52
CA ASN A 614 19.49 -53.42 -24.85
C ASN A 614 20.63 -53.58 -23.83
N SER A 615 21.86 -53.22 -24.20
CA SER A 615 23.02 -53.24 -23.30
C SER A 615 22.77 -52.37 -22.05
N PHE A 616 22.21 -51.18 -22.23
CA PHE A 616 21.87 -50.33 -21.09
C PHE A 616 20.72 -50.92 -20.24
N PHE A 617 19.71 -51.53 -20.87
CA PHE A 617 18.59 -52.14 -20.17
C PHE A 617 19.05 -53.28 -19.26
N GLU A 618 19.97 -54.13 -19.73
CA GLU A 618 20.58 -55.20 -18.93
C GLU A 618 21.36 -54.64 -17.75
N PHE A 619 22.20 -53.63 -17.98
CA PHE A 619 22.95 -52.94 -16.92
C PHE A 619 22.01 -52.33 -15.85
N TYR A 620 20.96 -51.63 -16.29
CA TYR A 620 20.04 -50.95 -15.39
C TYR A 620 19.19 -51.94 -14.59
N THR A 621 18.70 -53.01 -15.22
CA THR A 621 17.91 -54.05 -14.54
C THR A 621 18.76 -54.74 -13.48
N LYS A 622 20.03 -55.05 -13.77
CA LYS A 622 20.96 -55.65 -12.81
C LYS A 622 21.19 -54.78 -11.57
N ASN A 623 21.27 -53.47 -11.76
CA ASN A 623 21.51 -52.52 -10.66
C ASN A 623 20.22 -52.10 -9.92
N ARG A 624 19.05 -52.18 -10.57
CA ARG A 624 17.75 -51.75 -10.02
C ARG A 624 16.63 -52.71 -10.43
N ASN A 625 16.35 -53.67 -9.55
CA ASN A 625 15.23 -54.60 -9.73
C ASN A 625 13.86 -53.92 -9.54
N GLY A 626 12.86 -54.36 -10.31
CA GLY A 626 11.45 -53.96 -10.15
C GLY A 626 11.03 -52.67 -10.86
N ARG A 627 11.85 -52.12 -11.77
CA ARG A 627 11.51 -50.92 -12.57
C ARG A 627 11.43 -51.27 -14.06
N VAL A 628 10.49 -50.65 -14.76
CA VAL A 628 10.37 -50.75 -16.23
C VAL A 628 10.83 -49.44 -16.86
N LEU A 629 11.79 -49.50 -17.76
CA LEU A 629 12.24 -48.36 -18.55
C LEU A 629 11.44 -48.24 -19.85
N THR A 630 11.13 -47.01 -20.24
CA THR A 630 10.52 -46.68 -21.53
C THR A 630 11.36 -45.60 -22.19
N TRP A 631 11.84 -45.85 -23.40
CA TRP A 631 12.59 -44.88 -24.19
C TRP A 631 11.66 -43.82 -24.79
N VAL A 632 12.02 -42.55 -24.66
CA VAL A 632 11.26 -41.42 -25.17
C VAL A 632 12.07 -40.72 -26.26
N GLY A 633 11.73 -40.98 -27.52
CA GLY A 633 12.47 -40.45 -28.67
C GLY A 633 12.28 -38.95 -28.92
N SER A 634 11.14 -38.39 -28.50
CA SER A 634 10.80 -36.98 -28.71
C SER A 634 11.67 -36.00 -27.91
N ALA A 635 12.22 -36.43 -26.76
CA ALA A 635 12.95 -35.58 -25.83
C ALA A 635 14.49 -35.64 -26.00
N GLY A 636 15.00 -36.50 -26.89
CA GLY A 636 16.43 -36.72 -27.06
C GLY A 636 17.06 -35.93 -28.21
N THR A 637 18.39 -35.85 -28.18
CA THR A 637 19.22 -35.28 -29.25
C THR A 637 20.37 -36.23 -29.60
N ALA A 638 20.83 -36.19 -30.84
CA ALA A 638 21.94 -36.98 -31.34
C ALA A 638 22.90 -36.10 -32.16
N ASP A 639 24.19 -36.37 -32.03
CA ASP A 639 25.25 -35.76 -32.84
C ASP A 639 25.68 -36.72 -33.94
N LEU A 640 25.56 -36.28 -35.20
CA LEU A 640 25.85 -37.09 -36.37
C LEU A 640 27.03 -36.52 -37.15
N LYS A 641 27.98 -37.38 -37.50
CA LYS A 641 29.05 -37.04 -38.44
C LYS A 641 28.56 -37.35 -39.85
N CYS A 642 28.19 -36.30 -40.58
CA CYS A 642 27.74 -36.40 -41.97
C CYS A 642 28.92 -36.15 -42.91
N THR A 643 29.19 -37.11 -43.81
CA THR A 643 30.20 -36.97 -44.87
C THR A 643 29.49 -36.92 -46.22
N ILE A 644 29.53 -35.76 -46.87
CA ILE A 644 28.93 -35.56 -48.20
C ILE A 644 30.04 -35.69 -49.26
N PRO A 645 29.94 -36.67 -50.16
CA PRO A 645 30.96 -36.91 -51.17
C PRO A 645 31.04 -35.78 -52.21
N LYS A 646 32.19 -35.66 -52.88
CA LYS A 646 32.36 -34.77 -54.04
C LYS A 646 31.35 -35.09 -55.16
N ILE A 647 30.89 -34.06 -55.86
CA ILE A 647 29.99 -34.22 -57.02
C ILE A 647 30.84 -34.43 -58.29
N PRO A 648 30.65 -35.54 -59.04
CA PRO A 648 31.33 -35.74 -60.31
C PRO A 648 30.98 -34.60 -61.30
N GLY A 649 31.98 -33.87 -61.80
CA GLY A 649 31.80 -32.81 -62.81
C GLY A 649 31.95 -31.36 -62.33
N LYS A 650 32.11 -31.09 -61.03
CA LYS A 650 32.40 -29.74 -60.50
C LYS A 650 33.89 -29.61 -60.14
N THR A 651 34.64 -28.81 -60.91
CA THR A 651 36.11 -28.64 -60.75
C THR A 651 36.53 -27.51 -59.81
N ALA A 652 35.63 -26.59 -59.43
CA ALA A 652 35.95 -25.47 -58.54
C ALA A 652 34.86 -25.24 -57.46
N GLY A 653 35.28 -24.82 -56.26
CA GLY A 653 34.41 -24.48 -55.12
C GLY A 653 34.26 -25.59 -54.06
N PRO A 654 33.48 -25.35 -52.98
CA PRO A 654 33.29 -26.31 -51.87
C PRO A 654 32.63 -27.64 -52.30
N LEU A 655 32.06 -27.68 -53.51
CA LEU A 655 31.41 -28.85 -54.11
C LEU A 655 32.41 -29.88 -54.70
N SER A 656 33.69 -29.49 -54.91
CA SER A 656 34.73 -30.36 -55.48
C SER A 656 35.50 -31.20 -54.47
N ARG A 657 35.29 -30.97 -53.16
CA ARG A 657 35.92 -31.71 -52.05
C ARG A 657 34.87 -32.43 -51.20
N ASP A 658 35.30 -33.44 -50.46
CA ASP A 658 34.45 -34.09 -49.46
C ASP A 658 34.14 -33.09 -48.33
N ARG A 659 32.85 -32.95 -48.03
CA ARG A 659 32.36 -32.03 -46.99
C ARG A 659 31.99 -32.84 -45.76
N ARG A 660 32.64 -32.56 -44.64
CA ARG A 660 32.38 -33.20 -43.35
C ARG A 660 31.70 -32.21 -42.43
N TYR A 661 30.52 -32.57 -41.91
CA TYR A 661 29.72 -31.77 -41.00
C TYR A 661 29.40 -32.57 -39.73
N GLU A 662 29.36 -31.89 -38.60
CA GLU A 662 28.83 -32.42 -37.34
C GLU A 662 27.46 -31.81 -37.09
N ILE A 663 26.42 -32.63 -37.11
CA ILE A 663 25.03 -32.19 -37.11
C ILE A 663 24.37 -32.66 -35.81
N ASN A 664 23.99 -31.70 -34.96
CA ASN A 664 23.15 -31.97 -33.80
C ASN A 664 21.69 -31.92 -34.25
N VAL A 665 20.99 -33.05 -34.10
CA VAL A 665 19.58 -33.22 -34.47
C VAL A 665 18.78 -33.81 -33.32
N SER A 666 17.45 -33.75 -33.38
CA SER A 666 16.61 -34.55 -32.48
C SER A 666 16.77 -36.04 -32.77
N THR A 667 16.44 -36.91 -31.81
CA THR A 667 16.51 -38.38 -32.02
C THR A 667 15.66 -38.83 -33.21
N HIS A 668 14.44 -38.28 -33.37
CA HIS A 668 13.61 -38.52 -34.56
C HIS A 668 14.30 -38.04 -35.85
N GLY A 669 15.00 -36.90 -35.81
CA GLY A 669 15.82 -36.43 -36.94
C GLY A 669 16.96 -37.38 -37.30
N MET A 670 17.60 -37.99 -36.30
CA MET A 670 18.61 -39.03 -36.54
C MET A 670 18.01 -40.25 -37.23
N ILE A 671 16.86 -40.75 -36.75
CA ILE A 671 16.20 -41.92 -37.35
C ILE A 671 15.91 -41.65 -38.83
N VAL A 672 15.35 -40.47 -39.16
CA VAL A 672 15.06 -40.08 -40.54
C VAL A 672 16.33 -39.98 -41.39
N LEU A 673 17.40 -39.34 -40.90
CA LEU A 673 18.65 -39.19 -41.65
C LEU A 673 19.36 -40.53 -41.89
N MET A 674 19.29 -41.46 -40.94
CA MET A 674 19.90 -42.79 -41.07
C MET A 674 19.24 -43.64 -42.15
N LEU A 675 17.95 -43.42 -42.48
CA LEU A 675 17.28 -44.14 -43.57
C LEU A 675 17.96 -43.88 -44.92
N PHE A 676 18.37 -42.64 -45.16
CA PHE A 676 18.98 -42.22 -46.43
C PHE A 676 20.39 -42.81 -46.66
N ASN A 677 20.98 -43.49 -45.67
CA ASN A 677 22.25 -44.22 -45.87
C ASN A 677 22.08 -45.50 -46.69
N ASN A 678 20.88 -46.10 -46.69
CA ASN A 678 20.58 -47.36 -47.40
C ASN A 678 19.85 -47.14 -48.73
N THR A 679 19.38 -45.91 -48.97
CA THR A 679 18.64 -45.48 -50.15
C THR A 679 19.59 -45.15 -51.30
N LYS A 680 19.19 -45.41 -52.55
CA LYS A 680 20.03 -45.05 -53.72
C LYS A 680 20.08 -43.53 -53.92
N ASP A 681 21.16 -43.07 -54.53
CA ASP A 681 21.53 -41.65 -54.67
C ASP A 681 20.46 -40.71 -55.28
N ASP A 682 19.48 -41.25 -56.04
CA ASP A 682 18.42 -40.49 -56.73
C ASP A 682 17.00 -40.91 -56.31
N GLU A 683 16.88 -41.73 -55.26
CA GLU A 683 15.59 -42.26 -54.82
C GLU A 683 14.88 -41.24 -53.91
N TRP A 684 13.58 -41.08 -54.17
CA TRP A 684 12.70 -40.17 -53.45
C TRP A 684 11.83 -40.99 -52.51
N LEU A 685 11.93 -40.70 -51.21
CA LEU A 685 11.07 -41.31 -50.20
C LEU A 685 9.84 -40.43 -50.00
N SER A 686 8.64 -41.01 -50.08
CA SER A 686 7.43 -40.27 -49.75
C SER A 686 7.31 -40.08 -48.24
N PHE A 687 6.52 -39.10 -47.82
CA PHE A 687 6.17 -38.90 -46.41
C PHE A 687 5.63 -40.18 -45.76
N GLU A 688 4.79 -40.93 -46.49
CA GLU A 688 4.15 -42.16 -46.02
C GLU A 688 5.16 -43.31 -45.88
N ASP A 689 6.12 -43.43 -46.80
CA ASP A 689 7.18 -44.45 -46.72
C ASP A 689 8.09 -44.22 -45.51
N ILE A 690 8.45 -42.95 -45.26
CA ILE A 690 9.24 -42.57 -44.09
C ILE A 690 8.45 -42.87 -42.82
N GLN A 691 7.15 -42.53 -42.78
CA GLN A 691 6.29 -42.80 -41.63
C GLN A 691 6.15 -44.31 -41.37
N ALA A 692 5.91 -45.11 -42.39
CA ALA A 692 5.77 -46.57 -42.27
C ALA A 692 7.07 -47.24 -41.79
N THR A 693 8.23 -46.75 -42.25
CA THR A 693 9.53 -47.34 -41.89
C THR A 693 9.97 -46.93 -40.48
N THR A 694 9.80 -45.65 -40.14
CA THR A 694 10.26 -45.10 -38.86
C THR A 694 9.25 -45.26 -37.73
N ASN A 695 7.96 -45.41 -38.07
CA ASN A 695 6.85 -45.46 -37.12
C ASN A 695 6.80 -44.23 -36.17
N ILE A 696 7.23 -43.05 -36.67
CA ILE A 696 7.21 -41.80 -35.92
C ILE A 696 5.79 -41.17 -36.02
N PRO A 697 5.24 -40.62 -34.93
CA PRO A 697 3.96 -39.90 -34.99
C PRO A 697 3.97 -38.79 -36.05
N GLN A 698 2.89 -38.69 -36.81
CA GLN A 698 2.73 -37.70 -37.89
C GLN A 698 3.09 -36.25 -37.49
N PRO A 699 2.65 -35.70 -36.33
CA PRO A 699 2.99 -34.31 -35.98
C PRO A 699 4.50 -34.11 -35.74
N ASP A 700 5.16 -35.08 -35.12
CA ASP A 700 6.61 -35.03 -34.89
C ASP A 700 7.38 -35.20 -36.20
N LEU A 701 6.92 -36.06 -37.09
CA LEU A 701 7.53 -36.29 -38.41
C LEU A 701 7.46 -35.03 -39.28
N VAL A 702 6.31 -34.33 -39.30
CA VAL A 702 6.15 -33.05 -40.00
C VAL A 702 7.16 -32.01 -39.49
N ASN A 703 7.31 -31.90 -38.17
CA ASN A 703 8.25 -30.94 -37.56
C ASN A 703 9.71 -31.25 -37.91
N VAL A 704 10.09 -32.53 -37.87
CA VAL A 704 11.44 -32.99 -38.22
C VAL A 704 11.73 -32.74 -39.69
N LEU A 705 10.86 -33.19 -40.60
CA LEU A 705 11.06 -33.04 -42.05
C LEU A 705 11.06 -31.58 -42.47
N THR A 706 10.21 -30.74 -41.86
CA THR A 706 10.21 -29.29 -42.11
C THR A 706 11.55 -28.67 -41.72
N SER A 707 12.10 -29.05 -40.57
CA SER A 707 13.39 -28.54 -40.07
C SER A 707 14.58 -28.94 -40.97
N LEU A 708 14.53 -30.17 -41.52
CA LEU A 708 15.59 -30.72 -42.37
C LEU A 708 15.50 -30.30 -43.85
N SER A 709 14.34 -29.84 -44.33
CA SER A 709 14.12 -29.58 -45.77
C SER A 709 13.78 -28.14 -46.14
N VAL A 710 13.03 -27.41 -45.30
CA VAL A 710 12.51 -26.08 -45.66
C VAL A 710 13.49 -24.97 -45.28
N ILE A 711 14.19 -25.12 -44.15
CA ILE A 711 15.09 -24.08 -43.63
C ILE A 711 16.38 -24.07 -44.44
N LYS A 712 16.61 -23.02 -45.24
CA LYS A 712 17.77 -22.90 -46.15
C LYS A 712 19.12 -23.16 -45.47
N GLN A 713 19.28 -22.77 -44.20
CA GLN A 713 20.50 -22.97 -43.43
C GLN A 713 20.75 -24.46 -43.07
N TYR A 714 19.69 -25.27 -42.98
CA TYR A 714 19.71 -26.66 -42.52
C TYR A 714 19.15 -27.64 -43.56
N ARG A 715 19.10 -27.21 -44.83
CA ARG A 715 18.48 -27.94 -45.95
C ARG A 715 19.33 -29.14 -46.37
N ILE A 716 19.35 -30.17 -45.52
CA ILE A 716 20.02 -31.45 -45.77
C ILE A 716 19.15 -32.34 -46.65
N LEU A 717 17.83 -32.17 -46.57
CA LEU A 717 16.88 -32.85 -47.45
C LEU A 717 16.30 -31.88 -48.48
N VAL A 718 16.01 -32.37 -49.67
CA VAL A 718 15.25 -31.66 -50.70
C VAL A 718 13.82 -32.17 -50.67
N LYS A 719 12.87 -31.24 -50.68
CA LYS A 719 11.43 -31.51 -50.72
C LYS A 719 10.87 -31.24 -52.13
N ASP A 720 10.00 -32.12 -52.62
CA ASP A 720 9.16 -31.94 -53.81
C ASP A 720 7.67 -32.02 -53.41
N PRO A 721 6.85 -30.98 -53.64
CA PRO A 721 7.15 -29.69 -54.27
C PRO A 721 8.01 -28.76 -53.40
N GLN A 722 8.96 -28.04 -54.02
CA GLN A 722 9.88 -27.13 -53.32
C GLN A 722 9.18 -25.84 -52.85
N THR A 723 8.36 -25.98 -51.82
CA THR A 723 7.56 -24.92 -51.18
C THR A 723 8.17 -24.50 -49.85
N LYS A 724 7.92 -23.26 -49.44
CA LYS A 724 8.28 -22.76 -48.09
C LYS A 724 7.31 -23.24 -46.99
N SER A 725 6.28 -24.00 -47.34
CA SER A 725 5.30 -24.52 -46.39
C SER A 725 5.84 -25.76 -45.66
N ALA A 726 5.28 -26.03 -44.48
CA ALA A 726 5.57 -27.24 -43.71
C ALA A 726 5.40 -28.52 -44.56
N ALA A 727 6.12 -29.57 -44.16
CA ALA A 727 5.96 -30.91 -44.73
C ALA A 727 4.52 -31.41 -44.55
N ARG A 728 3.96 -32.08 -45.55
CA ARG A 728 2.61 -32.64 -45.59
C ARG A 728 2.62 -34.07 -46.13
N ALA A 729 1.54 -34.81 -45.86
CA ALA A 729 1.30 -36.10 -46.50
C ALA A 729 1.26 -35.92 -48.02
N GLY A 730 2.00 -36.76 -48.74
CA GLY A 730 2.20 -36.69 -50.20
C GLY A 730 3.49 -35.99 -50.66
N ASP A 731 4.19 -35.26 -49.78
CA ASP A 731 5.49 -34.68 -50.11
C ASP A 731 6.57 -35.77 -50.26
N ARG A 732 7.53 -35.54 -51.16
CA ARG A 732 8.67 -36.45 -51.38
C ARG A 732 9.98 -35.80 -50.95
N PHE A 733 10.87 -36.62 -50.39
CA PHE A 733 12.15 -36.19 -49.84
C PHE A 733 13.32 -36.98 -50.42
N THR A 734 14.42 -36.28 -50.71
CA THR A 734 15.70 -36.89 -51.12
C THR A 734 16.88 -36.15 -50.47
N PHE A 735 18.07 -36.75 -50.48
CA PHE A 735 19.26 -36.19 -49.85
C PHE A 735 19.89 -35.06 -50.69
N ASN A 736 20.20 -33.93 -50.06
CA ASN A 736 20.78 -32.76 -50.73
C ASN A 736 22.31 -32.86 -50.86
N ARG A 737 22.80 -33.30 -52.01
CA ARG A 737 24.25 -33.37 -52.31
C ARG A 737 24.93 -32.01 -52.42
N GLU A 738 24.17 -30.98 -52.80
CA GLU A 738 24.66 -29.61 -52.97
C GLU A 738 24.68 -28.81 -51.67
N PHE A 739 24.36 -29.44 -50.53
CA PHE A 739 24.38 -28.77 -49.24
C PHE A 739 25.78 -28.23 -48.90
N VAL A 740 25.82 -26.93 -48.59
CA VAL A 740 27.02 -26.22 -48.12
C VAL A 740 26.62 -25.33 -46.95
N SER A 741 27.28 -25.54 -45.80
CA SER A 741 27.16 -24.67 -44.63
C SER A 741 28.44 -23.84 -44.42
N LYS A 742 28.29 -22.65 -43.83
CA LYS A 742 29.40 -21.81 -43.37
C LYS A 742 30.09 -22.39 -42.12
N THR A 743 29.36 -23.16 -41.31
CA THR A 743 29.87 -23.76 -40.07
C THR A 743 29.95 -25.28 -40.20
N ILE A 744 31.02 -25.86 -39.64
CA ILE A 744 31.24 -27.31 -39.61
C ILE A 744 30.29 -27.97 -38.61
N LYS A 745 30.09 -27.34 -37.45
CA LYS A 745 29.09 -27.74 -36.45
C LYS A 745 27.77 -27.05 -36.76
N ILE A 746 26.72 -27.85 -36.94
CA ILE A 746 25.38 -27.39 -37.31
C ILE A 746 24.43 -27.89 -36.23
N LYS A 747 23.78 -26.98 -35.51
CA LYS A 747 22.75 -27.33 -34.54
C LYS A 747 21.39 -27.07 -35.16
N ILE A 748 20.68 -28.14 -35.52
CA ILE A 748 19.34 -28.04 -36.07
C ILE A 748 18.39 -27.90 -34.88
N PRO A 749 17.71 -26.75 -34.72
CA PRO A 749 16.80 -26.57 -33.60
C PRO A 749 15.62 -27.54 -33.74
N SER A 750 15.40 -28.34 -32.70
CA SER A 750 14.15 -29.10 -32.59
C SER A 750 12.99 -28.12 -32.36
N VAL A 751 11.95 -28.23 -33.19
CA VAL A 751 10.74 -27.38 -33.10
C VAL A 751 10.08 -27.49 -31.71
N ASN A 752 10.17 -28.66 -31.08
CA ASN A 752 9.62 -28.96 -29.76
C ASN A 752 10.50 -28.43 -28.60
N ALA A 753 11.71 -27.93 -28.88
CA ALA A 753 12.68 -27.47 -27.88
C ALA A 753 12.55 -25.98 -27.51
N ALA A 754 11.68 -25.22 -28.20
CA ALA A 754 11.40 -23.84 -27.84
C ALA A 754 10.20 -23.79 -26.88
N SER A 755 10.38 -23.13 -25.73
CA SER A 755 9.25 -22.69 -24.92
C SER A 755 8.53 -21.63 -25.74
N ARG A 756 7.34 -21.95 -26.21
CA ARG A 756 6.43 -20.99 -26.83
C ARG A 756 5.21 -20.87 -25.95
N VAL A 757 4.59 -19.71 -26.06
CA VAL A 757 3.20 -19.52 -25.65
C VAL A 757 2.35 -20.61 -26.29
N GLU A 758 1.48 -21.21 -25.47
CA GLU A 758 0.55 -22.23 -25.93
C GLU A 758 -0.50 -21.60 -26.84
N ASN A 759 -0.87 -22.30 -27.92
CA ASN A 759 -2.02 -21.89 -28.72
C ASN A 759 -3.31 -22.04 -27.90
N ASP A 760 -4.40 -21.36 -28.29
CA ASP A 760 -5.67 -21.42 -27.55
C ASP A 760 -6.21 -22.85 -27.35
N GLU A 761 -5.97 -23.76 -28.31
CA GLU A 761 -6.30 -25.18 -28.19
C GLU A 761 -5.41 -25.92 -27.18
N GLU A 762 -4.08 -25.72 -27.25
CA GLU A 762 -3.12 -26.31 -26.30
C GLU A 762 -3.41 -25.82 -24.87
N ARG A 763 -3.77 -24.54 -24.73
CA ARG A 763 -4.13 -23.92 -23.45
C ARG A 763 -5.39 -24.52 -22.86
N LYS A 764 -6.44 -24.73 -23.67
CA LYS A 764 -7.67 -25.40 -23.22
C LYS A 764 -7.38 -26.81 -22.72
N GLU A 765 -6.53 -27.56 -23.43
CA GLU A 765 -6.10 -28.89 -22.99
C GLU A 765 -5.33 -28.84 -21.66
N THR A 766 -4.43 -27.86 -21.50
CA THR A 766 -3.70 -27.63 -20.24
C THR A 766 -4.66 -27.27 -19.10
N ASP A 767 -5.65 -26.41 -19.35
CA ASP A 767 -6.66 -26.03 -18.37
C ASP A 767 -7.56 -27.21 -17.97
N GLU A 768 -7.96 -28.06 -18.92
CA GLU A 768 -8.72 -29.29 -18.64
C GLU A 768 -7.93 -30.28 -17.78
N LYS A 769 -6.64 -30.50 -18.08
CA LYS A 769 -5.75 -31.34 -17.26
C LYS A 769 -5.56 -30.78 -15.85
N ASN A 770 -5.43 -29.46 -15.74
CA ASN A 770 -5.36 -28.80 -14.44
C ASN A 770 -6.67 -28.98 -13.67
N LEU A 771 -7.83 -28.85 -14.34
CA LEU A 771 -9.14 -29.09 -13.73
C LEU A 771 -9.31 -30.53 -13.23
N GLU A 772 -8.86 -31.53 -14.00
CA GLU A 772 -8.85 -32.93 -13.56
C GLU A 772 -7.96 -33.12 -12.32
N THR A 773 -6.79 -32.49 -12.30
CA THR A 773 -5.91 -32.52 -11.12
C THR A 773 -6.56 -31.83 -9.91
N ARG A 774 -7.26 -30.71 -10.12
CA ARG A 774 -8.04 -30.00 -9.07
C ARG A 774 -9.12 -30.90 -8.48
N LYS A 775 -9.81 -31.72 -9.29
CA LYS A 775 -10.80 -32.71 -8.82
C LYS A 775 -10.18 -33.70 -7.84
N HIS A 776 -9.06 -34.32 -8.20
CA HIS A 776 -8.38 -35.28 -7.31
C HIS A 776 -7.85 -34.64 -6.02
N VAL A 777 -7.35 -33.40 -6.10
CA VAL A 777 -6.91 -32.66 -4.91
C VAL A 777 -8.11 -32.33 -4.02
N ALA A 778 -9.23 -31.90 -4.59
CA ALA A 778 -10.45 -31.63 -3.85
C ALA A 778 -10.98 -32.90 -3.16
N ASP A 779 -11.05 -34.04 -3.86
CA ASP A 779 -11.42 -35.34 -3.27
C ASP A 779 -10.54 -35.66 -2.05
N SER A 780 -9.22 -35.53 -2.21
CA SER A 780 -8.26 -35.84 -1.15
C SER A 780 -8.42 -34.92 0.07
N VAL A 781 -8.73 -33.64 -0.15
CA VAL A 781 -8.97 -32.65 0.93
C VAL A 781 -10.30 -32.93 1.63
N ILE A 782 -11.38 -33.19 0.90
CA ILE A 782 -12.70 -33.51 1.45
C ILE A 782 -12.61 -34.76 2.32
N VAL A 783 -12.02 -35.84 1.80
CA VAL A 783 -11.83 -37.10 2.54
C VAL A 783 -10.98 -36.87 3.80
N ARG A 784 -9.91 -36.07 3.72
CA ARG A 784 -9.07 -35.76 4.89
C ARG A 784 -9.83 -35.02 5.99
N ILE A 785 -10.62 -34.00 5.63
CA ILE A 785 -11.44 -33.23 6.56
C ILE A 785 -12.51 -34.12 7.20
N MET A 786 -13.26 -34.85 6.38
CA MET A 786 -14.33 -35.73 6.83
C MET A 786 -13.81 -36.88 7.68
N LYS A 787 -12.64 -37.45 7.37
CA LYS A 787 -12.00 -38.47 8.21
C LYS A 787 -11.62 -37.94 9.60
N GLN A 788 -11.18 -36.68 9.69
CA GLN A 788 -10.79 -36.06 10.95
C GLN A 788 -11.99 -35.67 11.82
N ARG A 789 -13.04 -35.12 11.19
CA ARG A 789 -14.19 -34.54 11.89
C ARG A 789 -15.37 -35.50 12.06
N LYS A 790 -15.43 -36.56 11.24
CA LYS A 790 -16.45 -37.63 11.18
C LYS A 790 -17.85 -37.18 10.74
N GLU A 791 -18.31 -36.02 11.19
CA GLU A 791 -19.61 -35.44 10.84
C GLU A 791 -19.49 -33.93 10.65
N LEU A 792 -20.07 -33.40 9.57
CA LEU A 792 -20.03 -31.97 9.27
C LEU A 792 -21.24 -31.51 8.46
N SER A 793 -21.71 -30.29 8.72
CA SER A 793 -22.70 -29.64 7.85
C SER A 793 -22.09 -29.21 6.51
N HIS A 794 -22.93 -29.11 5.47
CA HIS A 794 -22.53 -28.73 4.12
C HIS A 794 -21.81 -27.38 4.10
N THR A 795 -22.37 -26.36 4.76
CA THR A 795 -21.78 -25.02 4.82
C THR A 795 -20.42 -25.02 5.50
N GLN A 796 -20.27 -25.76 6.61
CA GLN A 796 -18.99 -25.86 7.31
C GLN A 796 -17.96 -26.64 6.48
N LEU A 797 -18.36 -27.73 5.80
CA LEU A 797 -17.47 -28.54 4.98
C LEU A 797 -16.96 -27.74 3.79
N VAL A 798 -17.86 -27.04 3.09
CA VAL A 798 -17.49 -26.17 1.98
C VAL A 798 -16.54 -25.07 2.45
N ASN A 799 -16.79 -24.43 3.59
CA ASN A 799 -15.90 -23.41 4.13
C ASN A 799 -14.51 -23.95 4.51
N GLU A 800 -14.42 -25.09 5.20
CA GLU A 800 -13.12 -25.71 5.54
C GLU A 800 -12.36 -26.14 4.26
N VAL A 801 -13.06 -26.72 3.27
CA VAL A 801 -12.47 -27.09 1.98
C VAL A 801 -11.95 -25.86 1.23
N ILE A 802 -12.73 -24.77 1.18
CA ILE A 802 -12.29 -23.51 0.55
C ILE A 802 -11.05 -22.98 1.26
N GLN A 803 -11.03 -22.98 2.59
CA GLN A 803 -9.92 -22.45 3.37
C GLN A 803 -8.61 -23.21 3.06
N VAL A 804 -8.67 -24.54 2.97
CA VAL A 804 -7.50 -25.38 2.63
C VAL A 804 -7.08 -25.23 1.16
N LEU A 805 -8.04 -25.18 0.22
CA LEU A 805 -7.74 -25.10 -1.21
C LEU A 805 -7.29 -23.70 -1.67
N SER A 806 -7.73 -22.64 -0.98
CA SER A 806 -7.40 -21.24 -1.31
C SER A 806 -5.91 -20.93 -1.39
N GLY A 807 -5.07 -21.71 -0.70
CA GLY A 807 -3.62 -21.58 -0.78
C GLY A 807 -3.01 -22.00 -2.13
N ARG A 808 -3.73 -22.81 -2.93
CA ARG A 808 -3.26 -23.35 -4.22
C ARG A 808 -4.00 -22.80 -5.43
N PHE A 809 -5.32 -22.71 -5.36
CA PHE A 809 -6.17 -22.17 -6.42
C PHE A 809 -7.47 -21.65 -5.83
N LYS A 810 -8.23 -20.86 -6.60
CA LYS A 810 -9.57 -20.41 -6.21
C LYS A 810 -10.58 -21.53 -6.50
N PRO A 811 -11.12 -22.25 -5.50
CA PRO A 811 -12.04 -23.34 -5.75
C PRO A 811 -13.42 -22.82 -6.14
N GLU A 812 -14.03 -23.42 -7.15
CA GLU A 812 -15.41 -23.15 -7.52
C GLU A 812 -16.37 -23.97 -6.65
N MET A 813 -17.49 -23.36 -6.21
CA MET A 813 -18.50 -24.06 -5.41
C MET A 813 -19.13 -25.23 -6.18
N SER A 814 -19.28 -25.09 -7.51
CA SER A 814 -19.72 -26.14 -8.43
C SER A 814 -18.81 -27.37 -8.37
N LEU A 815 -17.49 -27.16 -8.40
CA LEU A 815 -16.49 -28.22 -8.32
C LEU A 815 -16.58 -28.98 -7.01
N ILE A 816 -16.63 -28.27 -5.88
CA ILE A 816 -16.71 -28.88 -4.54
C ILE A 816 -17.99 -29.72 -4.41
N LYS A 817 -19.15 -29.15 -4.80
CA LYS A 817 -20.43 -29.88 -4.77
C LYS A 817 -20.38 -31.15 -5.63
N GLY A 818 -19.88 -31.05 -6.86
CA GLY A 818 -19.72 -32.20 -7.74
C GLY A 818 -18.79 -33.28 -7.17
N GLN A 819 -17.72 -32.89 -6.46
CA GLN A 819 -16.84 -33.86 -5.80
C GLN A 819 -17.48 -34.50 -4.56
N ILE A 820 -18.27 -33.77 -3.77
CA ILE A 820 -19.02 -34.35 -2.65
C ILE A 820 -20.00 -35.43 -3.17
N GLU A 821 -20.76 -35.15 -4.24
CA GLU A 821 -21.66 -36.15 -4.85
C GLU A 821 -20.88 -37.36 -5.37
N SER A 822 -19.74 -37.13 -6.02
CA SER A 822 -18.84 -38.20 -6.46
C SER A 822 -18.38 -39.08 -5.29
N LEU A 823 -17.98 -38.47 -4.17
CA LEU A 823 -17.55 -39.18 -2.96
C LEU A 823 -18.69 -39.93 -2.27
N ILE A 824 -19.92 -39.42 -2.32
CA ILE A 824 -21.12 -40.13 -1.83
C ILE A 824 -21.39 -41.36 -2.71
N SER A 825 -21.36 -41.19 -4.04
CA SER A 825 -21.56 -42.31 -4.98
C SER A 825 -20.49 -43.40 -4.86
N ARG A 826 -19.30 -43.03 -4.35
CA ARG A 826 -18.17 -43.93 -4.08
C ARG A 826 -18.13 -44.43 -2.63
N GLU A 827 -19.19 -44.19 -1.85
CA GLU A 827 -19.37 -44.66 -0.47
C GLU A 827 -18.29 -44.16 0.53
N TYR A 828 -17.63 -43.04 0.24
CA TYR A 828 -16.73 -42.39 1.22
C TYR A 828 -17.49 -41.51 2.21
N LEU A 829 -18.65 -41.01 1.81
CA LEU A 829 -19.50 -40.09 2.56
C LEU A 829 -20.95 -40.54 2.46
N GLU A 830 -21.73 -40.27 3.50
CA GLU A 830 -23.17 -40.51 3.54
C GLU A 830 -23.88 -39.21 3.95
N ARG A 831 -25.07 -38.98 3.40
CA ARG A 831 -25.93 -37.89 3.87
C ARG A 831 -26.75 -38.40 5.02
N ASP A 832 -26.79 -37.63 6.11
CA ASP A 832 -27.72 -37.94 7.17
C ASP A 832 -29.16 -37.74 6.68
N GLU A 833 -30.08 -38.59 7.10
CA GLU A 833 -31.49 -38.45 6.77
C GLU A 833 -32.23 -37.82 7.95
N LEU A 834 -33.03 -36.79 7.69
CA LEU A 834 -33.95 -36.27 8.70
C LEU A 834 -35.03 -37.34 9.00
N PRO A 835 -35.69 -37.29 10.17
CA PRO A 835 -36.74 -38.25 10.55
C PRO A 835 -37.92 -38.37 9.58
N ASP A 836 -38.04 -37.45 8.62
CA ASP A 836 -39.06 -37.36 7.57
C ASP A 836 -38.57 -37.87 6.19
N GLY A 837 -37.38 -38.49 6.13
CA GLY A 837 -36.80 -39.03 4.88
C GLY A 837 -36.29 -37.96 3.90
N SER A 838 -36.20 -36.70 4.32
CA SER A 838 -35.56 -35.63 3.56
C SER A 838 -34.05 -35.58 3.82
N PRO A 839 -33.22 -35.25 2.81
CA PRO A 839 -31.77 -35.20 2.98
C PRO A 839 -31.40 -34.08 3.97
N ALA A 840 -30.71 -34.42 5.05
CA ALA A 840 -30.13 -33.42 5.94
C ALA A 840 -28.94 -32.74 5.26
N ASP A 841 -28.67 -31.48 5.63
CA ASP A 841 -27.47 -30.75 5.22
C ASP A 841 -26.20 -31.24 5.94
N THR A 842 -26.22 -32.45 6.51
CA THR A 842 -25.12 -33.02 7.29
C THR A 842 -24.56 -34.25 6.58
N TYR A 843 -23.23 -34.31 6.48
CA TYR A 843 -22.51 -35.44 5.92
C TYR A 843 -21.81 -36.22 7.02
N LYS A 844 -21.80 -37.55 6.90
CA LYS A 844 -21.08 -38.49 7.75
C LYS A 844 -19.99 -39.21 6.95
N TYR A 845 -18.86 -39.50 7.58
CA TYR A 845 -17.77 -40.25 6.99
C TYR A 845 -17.96 -41.75 7.24
N VAL A 846 -17.99 -42.54 6.16
CA VAL A 846 -18.44 -43.95 6.18
C VAL A 846 -17.28 -44.95 6.30
N ALA A 847 -16.04 -44.52 6.03
CA ALA A 847 -14.87 -45.40 5.92
C ALA A 847 -13.96 -45.53 7.16
#